data_AF-A0A099KT83-F1
#
_entry.id   AF-A0A099KT83-F1
#
_cell.length_a   1.000
_cell.length_b   1.000
_cell.length_c   1.000
_cell.angle_alpha   90.00
_cell.angle_beta   90.00
_cell.angle_gamma   90.00
#
_symmetry.space_group_name_H-M   'P 1'
#
loop_
_entity.id
_entity.type
_entity.pdbx_description
1 polymer ?
#
loop_
_entity_poly.entity_id
_entity_poly.type
_entity_poly.pdbx_seq_one_letter_code
_entity_poly.pdbx_strand_id
1 'polypeptide(L)'
;MKKNLYVMISVVVSLPLIGCGSDTSADEDTAANVNNTTIVSDGTDGGTSSDSSENTAGEETSFALTSNVMQTGSSLPITYTCDGDSISPPLNWSGAPDNTTEYALVMHHIAAPDDVHWYWVMYNMTTDISSLQAGEIQGTLGTNGVNGLNEYAPPCSQGPGIKSYMFTLYALSDTPDLSNSLDVDRDTLLTAITDLTLASVELSVSYERGSTADLTRCQTIQQSVSVSGFNEHVGVTCDDDYAYISADTYPDHDLMNGIIGTNEQIPVPATNYDAPIKLTPQFASVLTTIDAAVGVAINGVPIYDYSSQGELDLYNYNADSDTYVTGQLDNCGGHAGRGDDYHYHVAPTCMITSMMNQGDDAIIGWGYDGYPLYGDNNPDSSEISEGDLDVCNGQIDDDFGYRYHTSTKPPYIIQCLVGEVDTAILPRVAPLTEDSTNSGARANLTPPQGGVDNLTHSIADDGSRTMTYSYSGNDYYVTYSPSSSQDYCYDFEQKTVSSGGNIETGTFCRDEQVDSSQQTELTTFKLEAWSDNWFAAYLGSELIVEDAVSINTERSFNAETATFTGSYPLQLNFILKDYKENDTGLEYIGESNQQMGDGGFIAQITDIVSNTIIAVSNSDWKCEVLHQAPLDKSCANEANPIAGVGACGFYSIEEPDDWKASSFNDAAWQQATEHSEADVSPKDGYDEITWHANAQLIWGTDLETDNTLICRVTISAP
;
A
#
# COMPACT_ATOMS: atom_id res chain seq x y z
N MET A 1 35.63 17.30 28.78
CA MET A 1 36.20 18.43 27.98
C MET A 1 35.87 18.12 26.52
N LYS A 2 35.31 18.99 25.68
CA LYS A 2 34.90 20.41 25.80
C LYS A 2 33.46 20.54 25.29
N LYS A 3 32.70 21.52 25.80
CA LYS A 3 31.49 22.04 25.12
C LYS A 3 31.89 23.26 24.29
N ASN A 4 31.27 23.46 23.14
CA ASN A 4 31.22 24.76 22.47
C ASN A 4 29.75 25.21 22.39
N LEU A 5 29.54 26.49 22.65
CA LEU A 5 28.27 27.20 22.65
C LEU A 5 28.54 28.46 21.84
N TYR A 6 27.66 28.81 20.89
CA TYR A 6 27.71 30.11 20.24
C TYR A 6 26.35 30.79 20.30
N VAL A 7 26.42 32.09 20.60
CA VAL A 7 25.31 33.04 20.69
C VAL A 7 25.65 34.15 19.69
N MET A 8 24.67 34.66 18.96
CA MET A 8 24.78 35.89 18.18
C MET A 8 23.66 36.85 18.55
N ILE A 9 23.95 38.14 18.43
CA ILE A 9 23.15 39.26 18.94
C ILE A 9 22.84 40.20 17.77
N SER A 10 21.57 40.56 17.61
CA SER A 10 21.11 41.54 16.60
C SER A 10 21.51 42.97 16.97
N VAL A 11 21.74 43.81 15.95
CA VAL A 11 21.92 45.26 16.08
C VAL A 11 21.07 45.96 15.03
N VAL A 12 20.26 46.93 15.47
CA VAL A 12 19.32 47.72 14.64
C VAL A 12 19.90 49.12 14.38
N VAL A 13 19.69 49.67 13.18
CA VAL A 13 19.88 51.08 12.81
C VAL A 13 18.68 51.53 11.96
N SER A 14 18.34 52.83 11.95
CA SER A 14 16.96 53.28 11.70
C SER A 14 16.83 54.59 10.86
N LEU A 15 15.68 54.71 10.16
CA LEU A 15 14.94 55.95 9.76
C LEU A 15 15.53 56.87 8.63
N PRO A 16 14.74 57.74 7.94
CA PRO A 16 13.27 57.72 7.66
C PRO A 16 12.73 58.37 6.33
N LEU A 17 11.41 58.19 6.05
CA LEU A 17 10.38 59.10 5.46
C LEU A 17 10.62 59.93 4.16
N ILE A 18 9.67 59.82 3.19
CA ILE A 18 8.64 60.82 2.70
C ILE A 18 8.03 60.29 1.37
N GLY A 19 6.72 60.31 1.03
CA GLY A 19 5.46 60.69 1.73
C GLY A 19 4.32 61.20 0.80
N CYS A 20 3.06 60.82 1.09
CA CYS A 20 1.76 61.48 0.76
C CYS A 20 1.14 61.54 -0.67
N GLY A 21 -0.12 61.08 -0.77
CA GLY A 21 -1.23 61.77 -1.48
C GLY A 21 -2.22 60.87 -2.27
N SER A 22 -3.40 60.52 -1.74
CA SER A 22 -4.72 61.23 -1.90
C SER A 22 -5.28 61.27 -3.35
N ASP A 23 -6.57 61.07 -3.68
CA ASP A 23 -7.82 61.07 -2.89
C ASP A 23 -9.04 60.64 -3.78
N THR A 24 -10.14 60.11 -3.21
CA THR A 24 -11.55 60.17 -3.71
C THR A 24 -11.95 59.52 -5.08
N SER A 25 -13.20 59.10 -5.40
CA SER A 25 -14.53 59.09 -4.73
C SER A 25 -15.53 58.12 -5.38
N ALA A 26 -16.36 57.47 -4.55
CA ALA A 26 -17.82 57.21 -4.61
C ALA A 26 -18.63 57.31 -5.95
N ASP A 27 -19.58 56.39 -6.16
CA ASP A 27 -21.01 56.62 -5.78
C ASP A 27 -21.91 55.36 -5.90
N GLU A 28 -23.05 55.37 -5.19
CA GLU A 28 -24.08 54.32 -5.12
C GLU A 28 -25.05 54.32 -6.32
N ASP A 29 -25.76 53.21 -6.59
CA ASP A 29 -27.25 53.21 -6.62
C ASP A 29 -27.85 51.79 -6.51
N THR A 30 -29.19 51.66 -6.54
CA THR A 30 -29.95 50.74 -5.69
C THR A 30 -31.04 49.89 -6.37
N ALA A 31 -31.50 48.87 -5.61
CA ALA A 31 -32.92 48.43 -5.45
C ALA A 31 -33.52 47.24 -6.24
N ALA A 32 -33.85 46.18 -5.45
CA ALA A 32 -35.12 45.42 -5.39
C ALA A 32 -35.63 44.56 -6.58
N ASN A 33 -36.44 43.48 -6.46
CA ASN A 33 -36.90 42.50 -5.44
C ASN A 33 -38.12 41.75 -6.08
N VAL A 34 -38.56 40.59 -5.54
CA VAL A 34 -39.91 39.93 -5.74
C VAL A 34 -40.08 39.16 -7.08
N ASN A 35 -40.37 37.84 -7.18
CA ASN A 35 -41.25 36.97 -6.37
C ASN A 35 -41.09 35.44 -6.63
N ASN A 36 -41.73 34.62 -5.77
CA ASN A 36 -41.84 33.14 -5.82
C ASN A 36 -43.21 32.70 -6.41
N THR A 37 -43.35 31.50 -7.03
CA THR A 37 -44.66 30.83 -7.23
C THR A 37 -44.58 29.30 -7.35
N THR A 38 -45.49 28.59 -6.66
CA THR A 38 -45.70 27.13 -6.67
C THR A 38 -47.04 26.78 -7.37
N ILE A 39 -47.16 25.62 -8.04
CA ILE A 39 -48.45 25.09 -8.56
C ILE A 39 -48.53 23.56 -8.38
N VAL A 40 -49.74 23.05 -8.08
CA VAL A 40 -50.10 21.62 -7.92
C VAL A 40 -51.44 21.35 -8.63
N SER A 41 -51.53 20.32 -9.50
CA SER A 41 -52.76 19.69 -10.08
C SER A 41 -52.39 18.76 -11.26
N ASP A 42 -53.05 17.66 -11.62
CA ASP A 42 -54.00 16.72 -10.97
C ASP A 42 -54.02 15.40 -11.81
N GLY A 43 -54.64 14.30 -11.34
CA GLY A 43 -54.43 12.93 -11.88
C GLY A 43 -55.23 12.47 -13.13
N THR A 44 -54.85 11.29 -13.68
CA THR A 44 -55.77 10.25 -14.23
C THR A 44 -55.06 8.91 -14.52
N ASP A 45 -55.85 7.84 -14.62
CA ASP A 45 -55.48 6.41 -14.71
C ASP A 45 -55.33 5.89 -16.17
N GLY A 46 -54.57 4.79 -16.37
CA GLY A 46 -54.46 4.06 -17.64
C GLY A 46 -53.11 3.37 -17.88
N GLY A 47 -52.93 2.13 -17.42
CA GLY A 47 -51.67 1.39 -17.55
C GLY A 47 -51.45 0.68 -18.90
N THR A 48 -50.17 0.51 -19.29
CA THR A 48 -49.73 -0.53 -20.25
C THR A 48 -48.24 -0.85 -20.08
N SER A 49 -47.91 -2.15 -20.07
CA SER A 49 -46.63 -2.77 -20.48
C SER A 49 -45.31 -2.02 -20.19
N SER A 50 -44.69 -2.30 -19.05
CA SER A 50 -43.25 -2.05 -18.85
C SER A 50 -42.44 -3.12 -19.59
N ASP A 51 -41.92 -2.76 -20.77
CA ASP A 51 -40.87 -3.51 -21.44
C ASP A 51 -39.56 -3.21 -20.69
N SER A 52 -38.98 -4.21 -20.02
CA SER A 52 -37.76 -4.06 -19.24
C SER A 52 -36.55 -4.23 -20.16
N SER A 53 -36.07 -3.12 -20.70
CA SER A 53 -34.74 -3.07 -21.33
C SER A 53 -33.69 -3.40 -20.27
N GLU A 54 -33.06 -4.57 -20.40
CA GLU A 54 -31.88 -4.96 -19.63
C GLU A 54 -30.78 -3.91 -19.87
N ASN A 55 -30.39 -3.22 -18.80
CA ASN A 55 -29.23 -2.34 -18.80
C ASN A 55 -28.03 -3.16 -18.34
N THR A 56 -27.45 -3.95 -19.25
CA THR A 56 -26.14 -4.55 -19.07
C THR A 56 -25.07 -3.45 -19.10
N ALA A 57 -24.86 -2.83 -17.95
CA ALA A 57 -23.55 -2.28 -17.63
C ALA A 57 -22.64 -3.50 -17.41
N GLY A 58 -21.74 -3.76 -18.36
CA GLY A 58 -20.60 -4.63 -18.09
C GLY A 58 -19.68 -3.88 -17.14
N GLU A 59 -19.20 -4.57 -16.11
CA GLU A 59 -18.03 -4.11 -15.36
C GLU A 59 -16.84 -4.17 -16.31
N GLU A 60 -16.27 -3.02 -16.67
CA GLU A 60 -15.00 -3.00 -17.38
C GLU A 60 -13.91 -3.35 -16.37
N THR A 61 -13.29 -4.52 -16.54
CA THR A 61 -12.16 -4.97 -15.74
C THR A 61 -10.91 -4.19 -16.14
N SER A 62 -10.24 -3.57 -15.16
CA SER A 62 -9.00 -2.83 -15.41
C SER A 62 -7.84 -3.78 -15.73
N PHE A 63 -7.02 -3.40 -16.71
CA PHE A 63 -5.81 -4.17 -17.05
C PHE A 63 -4.75 -3.96 -15.97
N ALA A 64 -4.45 -5.01 -15.20
CA ALA A 64 -3.58 -4.96 -14.04
C ALA A 64 -2.32 -5.82 -14.23
N LEU A 65 -1.19 -5.39 -13.66
CA LEU A 65 0.05 -6.16 -13.55
C LEU A 65 0.54 -6.11 -12.10
N THR A 66 0.68 -7.28 -11.47
CA THR A 66 1.05 -7.44 -10.07
C THR A 66 2.18 -8.46 -9.92
N SER A 67 2.74 -8.55 -8.71
CA SER A 67 3.66 -9.60 -8.31
C SER A 67 3.37 -9.96 -6.85
N ASN A 68 3.57 -11.21 -6.47
CA ASN A 68 3.47 -11.63 -5.06
C ASN A 68 4.68 -11.12 -4.27
N VAL A 69 5.87 -11.07 -4.86
CA VAL A 69 7.13 -10.75 -4.16
C VAL A 69 7.51 -9.26 -4.14
N MET A 70 6.73 -8.40 -4.79
CA MET A 70 7.00 -6.96 -4.90
C MET A 70 5.75 -6.17 -5.33
N GLN A 71 5.64 -4.92 -4.89
CA GLN A 71 4.53 -4.02 -5.22
C GLN A 71 5.05 -2.70 -5.79
N THR A 72 4.19 -1.90 -6.41
CA THR A 72 4.55 -0.57 -6.89
C THR A 72 5.12 0.29 -5.76
N GLY A 73 6.30 0.88 -5.97
CA GLY A 73 7.06 1.64 -4.98
C GLY A 73 8.00 0.81 -4.09
N SER A 74 7.78 -0.49 -3.94
CA SER A 74 8.59 -1.33 -3.04
C SER A 74 10.01 -1.57 -3.56
N SER A 75 10.88 -2.16 -2.73
CA SER A 75 12.19 -2.63 -3.21
C SER A 75 12.02 -3.89 -4.07
N LEU A 76 12.78 -4.00 -5.17
CA LEU A 76 13.01 -5.25 -5.90
C LEU A 76 13.81 -6.21 -4.98
N PRO A 77 13.32 -7.44 -4.72
CA PRO A 77 14.05 -8.41 -3.91
C PRO A 77 15.42 -8.76 -4.52
N ILE A 78 16.43 -8.87 -3.65
CA ILE A 78 17.83 -9.09 -4.07
C ILE A 78 18.03 -10.35 -4.91
N THR A 79 17.19 -11.38 -4.75
CA THR A 79 17.06 -12.57 -5.60
C THR A 79 17.08 -12.27 -7.09
N TYR A 80 16.36 -11.23 -7.51
CA TYR A 80 16.18 -10.87 -8.92
C TYR A 80 17.29 -9.94 -9.43
N THR A 81 18.29 -9.65 -8.60
CA THR A 81 19.44 -8.79 -8.90
C THR A 81 20.72 -9.62 -9.08
N CYS A 82 21.81 -9.00 -9.51
CA CYS A 82 23.08 -9.70 -9.72
C CYS A 82 23.79 -10.12 -8.42
N ASP A 83 23.28 -9.70 -7.25
CA ASP A 83 23.77 -10.08 -5.94
C ASP A 83 22.98 -11.26 -5.33
N GLY A 84 21.91 -11.71 -5.98
CA GLY A 84 21.14 -12.92 -5.67
C GLY A 84 21.14 -13.93 -6.82
N ASP A 85 20.07 -14.70 -6.93
CA ASP A 85 19.94 -15.82 -7.89
C ASP A 85 19.91 -15.40 -9.37
N SER A 86 19.77 -14.11 -9.66
CA SER A 86 19.87 -13.54 -11.01
C SER A 86 18.79 -14.02 -12.00
N ILE A 87 17.64 -14.46 -11.49
CA ILE A 87 16.46 -14.86 -12.27
C ILE A 87 15.46 -13.71 -12.44
N SER A 88 14.54 -13.82 -13.40
CA SER A 88 13.43 -12.87 -13.54
C SER A 88 12.41 -13.02 -12.38
N PRO A 89 11.77 -11.93 -11.93
CA PRO A 89 10.73 -12.00 -10.91
C PRO A 89 9.43 -12.61 -11.46
N PRO A 90 8.62 -13.24 -10.59
CA PRO A 90 7.28 -13.66 -10.95
C PRO A 90 6.37 -12.45 -11.18
N LEU A 91 5.44 -12.56 -12.13
CA LEU A 91 4.49 -11.51 -12.51
C LEU A 91 3.12 -12.14 -12.78
N ASN A 92 2.04 -11.44 -12.46
CA ASN A 92 0.65 -11.86 -12.72
C ASN A 92 -0.10 -10.70 -13.38
N TRP A 93 -1.07 -10.99 -14.25
CA TRP A 93 -1.90 -9.97 -14.88
C TRP A 93 -3.34 -10.42 -15.12
N SER A 94 -4.26 -9.47 -15.11
CA SER A 94 -5.70 -9.67 -15.27
C SER A 94 -6.32 -8.50 -16.02
N GLY A 95 -7.59 -8.63 -16.44
CA GLY A 95 -8.33 -7.54 -17.11
C GLY A 95 -7.77 -7.11 -18.47
N ALA A 96 -7.14 -8.02 -19.21
CA ALA A 96 -6.68 -7.72 -20.57
C ALA A 96 -7.86 -7.34 -21.49
N PRO A 97 -7.76 -6.29 -22.31
CA PRO A 97 -8.86 -5.83 -23.16
C PRO A 97 -9.41 -6.91 -24.10
N ASP A 98 -10.72 -6.83 -24.38
CA ASP A 98 -11.35 -7.58 -25.46
C ASP A 98 -10.56 -7.40 -26.77
N ASN A 99 -10.38 -8.51 -27.50
CA ASN A 99 -9.57 -8.62 -28.73
C ASN A 99 -8.04 -8.58 -28.54
N THR A 100 -7.52 -8.70 -27.32
CA THR A 100 -6.09 -9.02 -27.13
C THR A 100 -5.77 -10.37 -27.80
N THR A 101 -4.72 -10.42 -28.62
CA THR A 101 -4.25 -11.64 -29.32
C THR A 101 -2.90 -12.14 -28.81
N GLU A 102 -2.08 -11.25 -28.25
CA GLU A 102 -0.79 -11.57 -27.62
C GLU A 102 -0.37 -10.46 -26.65
N TYR A 103 0.62 -10.76 -25.80
CA TYR A 103 1.27 -9.79 -24.93
C TYR A 103 2.75 -9.57 -25.30
N ALA A 104 3.27 -8.43 -24.84
CA ALA A 104 4.70 -8.14 -24.78
C ALA A 104 5.07 -7.55 -23.42
N LEU A 105 6.30 -7.78 -22.95
CA LEU A 105 6.83 -7.33 -21.66
C LEU A 105 8.18 -6.64 -21.85
N VAL A 106 8.36 -5.49 -21.20
CA VAL A 106 9.64 -4.75 -21.15
C VAL A 106 9.97 -4.37 -19.72
N MET A 107 11.19 -4.69 -19.27
CA MET A 107 11.75 -4.16 -18.02
C MET A 107 12.80 -3.10 -18.33
N HIS A 108 12.68 -1.88 -17.79
CA HIS A 108 13.61 -0.79 -18.05
C HIS A 108 13.81 0.19 -16.87
N HIS A 109 14.85 1.02 -16.94
CA HIS A 109 15.21 2.09 -16.00
C HIS A 109 15.55 3.34 -16.80
N ILE A 110 14.95 4.47 -16.43
CA ILE A 110 15.22 5.79 -17.02
C ILE A 110 16.15 6.54 -16.07
N ALA A 111 17.42 6.70 -16.44
CA ALA A 111 18.41 7.43 -15.65
C ALA A 111 18.34 8.95 -15.90
N ALA A 112 17.90 9.34 -17.09
CA ALA A 112 17.60 10.69 -17.54
C ALA A 112 16.66 10.60 -18.76
N PRO A 113 16.00 11.69 -19.21
CA PRO A 113 15.02 11.65 -20.31
C PRO A 113 15.51 10.99 -21.62
N ASP A 114 16.81 11.06 -21.92
CA ASP A 114 17.45 10.44 -23.10
C ASP A 114 18.37 9.25 -22.73
N ASP A 115 18.35 8.76 -21.49
CA ASP A 115 19.25 7.70 -20.97
C ASP A 115 18.44 6.55 -20.38
N VAL A 116 18.06 5.59 -21.24
CA VAL A 116 17.22 4.44 -20.89
C VAL A 116 18.02 3.14 -20.99
N HIS A 117 18.02 2.36 -19.92
CA HIS A 117 18.58 1.01 -19.87
C HIS A 117 17.46 -0.02 -19.79
N TRP A 118 17.49 -1.06 -20.62
CA TRP A 118 16.51 -2.15 -20.57
C TRP A 118 17.15 -3.49 -20.21
N TYR A 119 16.42 -4.26 -19.40
CA TYR A 119 16.89 -5.45 -18.70
C TYR A 119 16.18 -6.72 -19.19
N TRP A 120 14.93 -6.58 -19.61
CA TRP A 120 14.12 -7.68 -20.15
C TRP A 120 13.29 -7.16 -21.31
N VAL A 121 13.21 -7.94 -22.38
CA VAL A 121 12.36 -7.69 -23.56
C VAL A 121 11.78 -9.04 -23.95
N MET A 122 10.45 -9.15 -24.03
CA MET A 122 9.75 -10.39 -24.36
C MET A 122 8.50 -10.08 -25.16
N TYR A 123 8.19 -10.90 -26.17
CA TYR A 123 7.08 -10.69 -27.12
C TYR A 123 6.58 -12.02 -27.68
N ASN A 124 5.48 -12.04 -28.44
CA ASN A 124 4.76 -13.26 -28.82
C ASN A 124 4.31 -14.10 -27.59
N MET A 125 3.94 -13.45 -26.47
CA MET A 125 3.35 -14.14 -25.33
C MET A 125 1.88 -14.42 -25.65
N THR A 126 1.41 -15.65 -25.50
CA THR A 126 0.04 -16.03 -25.87
C THR A 126 -0.99 -15.58 -24.83
N THR A 127 -2.28 -15.56 -25.17
CA THR A 127 -3.36 -15.09 -24.29
C THR A 127 -3.95 -16.14 -23.37
N ASP A 128 -3.48 -17.38 -23.45
CA ASP A 128 -3.81 -18.48 -22.53
C ASP A 128 -2.95 -18.46 -21.25
N ILE A 129 -2.01 -17.52 -21.12
CA ILE A 129 -1.25 -17.24 -19.91
C ILE A 129 -1.65 -15.90 -19.29
N SER A 130 -1.70 -15.87 -17.95
CA SER A 130 -1.99 -14.70 -17.11
C SER A 130 -0.93 -14.50 -16.02
N SER A 131 0.19 -15.22 -16.09
CA SER A 131 1.28 -15.15 -15.13
C SER A 131 2.61 -15.67 -15.71
N LEU A 132 3.68 -15.36 -14.98
CA LEU A 132 5.04 -15.87 -15.13
C LEU A 132 5.55 -16.26 -13.75
N GLN A 133 6.11 -17.45 -13.60
CA GLN A 133 6.84 -17.85 -12.40
C GLN A 133 8.26 -17.27 -12.41
N ALA A 134 8.93 -17.31 -11.26
CA ALA A 134 10.31 -16.82 -11.12
C ALA A 134 11.26 -17.56 -12.09
N GLY A 135 11.98 -16.81 -12.93
CA GLY A 135 12.85 -17.37 -13.97
C GLY A 135 12.12 -17.96 -15.19
N GLU A 136 10.79 -17.86 -15.27
CA GLU A 136 10.03 -18.38 -16.41
C GLU A 136 10.18 -17.50 -17.67
N ILE A 137 10.13 -18.14 -18.85
CA ILE A 137 10.19 -17.50 -20.15
C ILE A 137 9.00 -17.99 -20.98
N GLN A 138 8.08 -17.08 -21.30
CA GLN A 138 6.96 -17.34 -22.20
C GLN A 138 7.08 -16.45 -23.44
N GLY A 139 6.89 -17.02 -24.63
CA GLY A 139 7.09 -16.31 -25.90
C GLY A 139 8.56 -16.25 -26.33
N THR A 140 8.99 -15.11 -26.89
CA THR A 140 10.29 -14.88 -27.52
C THR A 140 11.06 -13.76 -26.82
N LEU A 141 12.32 -14.02 -26.44
CA LEU A 141 13.19 -13.03 -25.81
C LEU A 141 13.85 -12.11 -26.84
N GLY A 142 13.72 -10.80 -26.61
CA GLY A 142 14.45 -9.74 -27.27
C GLY A 142 15.78 -9.43 -26.56
N THR A 143 16.57 -8.55 -27.17
CA THR A 143 17.96 -8.24 -26.79
C THR A 143 18.00 -7.17 -25.69
N ASN A 144 18.63 -7.47 -24.54
CA ASN A 144 18.77 -6.50 -23.44
C ASN A 144 19.89 -5.47 -23.68
N GLY A 145 19.79 -4.31 -23.02
CA GLY A 145 20.73 -3.20 -23.13
C GLY A 145 21.96 -3.28 -22.22
N VAL A 146 22.10 -4.37 -21.44
CA VAL A 146 23.17 -4.54 -20.44
C VAL A 146 24.34 -5.33 -21.00
N ASN A 147 24.06 -6.48 -21.63
CA ASN A 147 25.07 -7.37 -22.21
C ASN A 147 24.83 -7.71 -23.69
N GLY A 148 23.71 -7.27 -24.27
CA GLY A 148 23.38 -7.50 -25.68
C GLY A 148 23.00 -8.95 -26.01
N LEU A 149 22.47 -9.68 -25.03
CA LEU A 149 21.96 -11.05 -25.19
C LEU A 149 20.43 -11.08 -25.09
N ASN A 150 19.83 -12.17 -25.58
CA ASN A 150 18.39 -12.40 -25.53
C ASN A 150 18.02 -13.17 -24.26
N GLU A 151 18.16 -12.48 -23.12
CA GLU A 151 17.94 -12.99 -21.76
C GLU A 151 17.52 -11.86 -20.82
N TYR A 152 16.93 -12.22 -19.69
CA TYR A 152 16.80 -11.33 -18.53
C TYR A 152 18.20 -10.95 -18.03
N ALA A 153 18.54 -9.67 -18.06
CA ALA A 153 19.74 -9.15 -17.41
C ALA A 153 19.37 -8.64 -16.00
N PRO A 154 19.86 -9.27 -14.92
CA PRO A 154 19.53 -8.82 -13.57
C PRO A 154 20.11 -7.42 -13.29
N PRO A 155 19.37 -6.53 -12.60
CA PRO A 155 19.87 -5.26 -12.10
C PRO A 155 21.21 -5.40 -11.36
N CYS A 156 22.21 -4.63 -11.82
CA CYS A 156 23.58 -4.71 -11.33
C CYS A 156 24.27 -3.34 -11.31
N SER A 157 23.70 -2.38 -10.56
CA SER A 157 24.26 -1.03 -10.44
C SER A 157 25.71 -1.07 -9.95
N GLN A 158 26.57 -0.17 -10.45
CA GLN A 158 27.96 -0.01 -9.99
C GLN A 158 28.19 1.35 -9.31
N GLY A 159 27.15 2.17 -9.19
CA GLY A 159 27.17 3.48 -8.53
C GLY A 159 26.11 3.56 -7.43
N PRO A 160 26.30 4.47 -6.45
CA PRO A 160 25.35 4.71 -5.37
C PRO A 160 24.07 5.36 -5.89
N GLY A 161 23.03 5.35 -5.06
CA GLY A 161 21.71 5.89 -5.36
C GLY A 161 20.72 4.79 -5.75
N ILE A 162 19.50 4.97 -5.25
CA ILE A 162 18.32 4.18 -5.63
C ILE A 162 18.00 4.36 -7.12
N LYS A 163 17.54 3.27 -7.74
CA LYS A 163 17.12 3.23 -9.15
C LYS A 163 15.74 2.65 -9.27
N SER A 164 14.92 3.24 -10.14
CA SER A 164 13.59 2.74 -10.47
C SER A 164 13.63 1.80 -11.67
N TYR A 165 13.01 0.63 -11.54
CA TYR A 165 12.91 -0.42 -12.55
C TYR A 165 11.44 -0.67 -12.88
N MET A 166 11.04 -0.26 -14.07
CA MET A 166 9.67 -0.34 -14.57
C MET A 166 9.49 -1.64 -15.34
N PHE A 167 8.48 -2.43 -14.99
CA PHE A 167 8.00 -3.57 -15.76
C PHE A 167 6.71 -3.16 -16.47
N THR A 168 6.75 -3.01 -17.79
CA THR A 168 5.58 -2.61 -18.59
C THR A 168 5.07 -3.81 -19.40
N LEU A 169 3.84 -4.22 -19.16
CA LEU A 169 3.13 -5.26 -19.93
C LEU A 169 2.19 -4.58 -20.95
N TYR A 170 2.21 -5.05 -22.19
CA TYR A 170 1.41 -4.54 -23.30
C TYR A 170 0.44 -5.63 -23.77
N ALA A 171 -0.84 -5.30 -23.91
CA ALA A 171 -1.86 -6.13 -24.55
C ALA A 171 -2.01 -5.70 -26.01
N LEU A 172 -1.79 -6.60 -26.96
CA LEU A 172 -1.70 -6.31 -28.40
C LEU A 172 -2.87 -6.91 -29.19
N SER A 173 -3.28 -6.24 -30.26
CA SER A 173 -4.38 -6.63 -31.16
C SER A 173 -3.98 -7.51 -32.35
N ASP A 174 -2.70 -7.60 -32.65
CA ASP A 174 -2.11 -8.46 -33.70
C ASP A 174 -0.61 -8.67 -33.40
N THR A 175 0.06 -9.55 -34.15
CA THR A 175 1.51 -9.81 -34.00
C THR A 175 2.36 -8.69 -34.62
N PRO A 176 3.40 -8.17 -33.92
CA PRO A 176 4.25 -7.11 -34.45
C PRO A 176 5.13 -7.56 -35.63
N ASP A 177 5.21 -6.74 -36.69
CA ASP A 177 6.06 -7.01 -37.85
C ASP A 177 7.54 -6.71 -37.55
N LEU A 178 8.20 -7.70 -36.94
CA LEU A 178 9.63 -7.69 -36.65
C LEU A 178 10.47 -8.33 -37.78
N SER A 179 9.88 -8.58 -38.96
CA SER A 179 10.49 -9.40 -40.03
C SER A 179 11.76 -8.80 -40.68
N ASN A 180 12.00 -7.51 -40.49
CA ASN A 180 13.17 -6.79 -40.99
C ASN A 180 14.26 -6.55 -39.94
N SER A 181 14.02 -6.96 -38.69
CA SER A 181 14.94 -6.77 -37.55
C SER A 181 15.80 -8.03 -37.35
N LEU A 182 17.11 -7.83 -37.18
CA LEU A 182 18.05 -8.93 -36.89
C LEU A 182 18.13 -9.22 -35.39
N ASP A 183 18.09 -8.15 -34.60
CA ASP A 183 18.01 -8.13 -33.14
C ASP A 183 16.76 -7.30 -32.77
N VAL A 184 16.06 -7.67 -31.70
CA VAL A 184 14.83 -6.99 -31.26
C VAL A 184 15.09 -6.40 -29.88
N ASP A 185 15.58 -5.17 -29.84
CA ASP A 185 15.74 -4.41 -28.60
C ASP A 185 14.43 -3.72 -28.18
N ARG A 186 14.48 -3.01 -27.03
CA ARG A 186 13.34 -2.23 -26.50
C ARG A 186 12.73 -1.34 -27.59
N ASP A 187 13.53 -0.48 -28.19
CA ASP A 187 13.00 0.57 -29.06
C ASP A 187 12.46 0.01 -30.38
N THR A 188 13.06 -1.07 -30.88
CA THR A 188 12.55 -1.85 -32.01
C THR A 188 11.19 -2.48 -31.71
N LEU A 189 11.03 -3.09 -30.53
CA LEU A 189 9.75 -3.68 -30.11
C LEU A 189 8.69 -2.59 -29.88
N LEU A 190 9.00 -1.55 -29.11
CA LEU A 190 8.06 -0.45 -28.82
C LEU A 190 7.57 0.23 -30.11
N THR A 191 8.46 0.44 -31.09
CA THR A 191 8.09 0.96 -32.41
C THR A 191 7.13 0.00 -33.15
N ALA A 192 7.38 -1.31 -33.10
CA ALA A 192 6.56 -2.30 -33.80
C ALA A 192 5.17 -2.53 -33.17
N ILE A 193 5.02 -2.31 -31.85
CA ILE A 193 3.76 -2.49 -31.13
C ILE A 193 2.93 -1.20 -30.98
N THR A 194 3.46 -0.03 -31.37
CA THR A 194 2.82 1.28 -31.15
C THR A 194 1.38 1.33 -31.67
N ASP A 195 1.15 0.92 -32.92
CA ASP A 195 -0.18 0.91 -33.55
C ASP A 195 -1.02 -0.35 -33.21
N LEU A 196 -0.46 -1.29 -32.44
CA LEU A 196 -1.08 -2.57 -32.08
C LEU A 196 -1.55 -2.64 -30.62
N THR A 197 -1.02 -1.76 -29.76
CA THR A 197 -1.28 -1.75 -28.31
C THR A 197 -2.72 -1.34 -28.02
N LEU A 198 -3.48 -2.24 -27.40
CA LEU A 198 -4.84 -1.98 -26.90
C LEU A 198 -4.81 -1.34 -25.51
N ALA A 199 -3.94 -1.84 -24.64
CA ALA A 199 -3.66 -1.28 -23.32
C ALA A 199 -2.23 -1.62 -22.89
N SER A 200 -1.70 -0.88 -21.93
CA SER A 200 -0.45 -1.18 -21.25
C SER A 200 -0.57 -0.85 -19.77
N VAL A 201 0.10 -1.63 -18.92
CA VAL A 201 0.13 -1.45 -17.46
C VAL A 201 1.57 -1.59 -16.96
N GLU A 202 1.90 -0.91 -15.87
CA GLU A 202 3.26 -0.83 -15.34
C GLU A 202 3.32 -1.18 -13.85
N LEU A 203 4.34 -1.97 -13.48
CA LEU A 203 4.74 -2.26 -12.11
C LEU A 203 6.12 -1.63 -11.87
N SER A 204 6.21 -0.72 -10.90
CA SER A 204 7.39 0.12 -10.65
C SER A 204 8.07 -0.27 -9.35
N VAL A 205 9.32 -0.73 -9.38
CA VAL A 205 10.06 -1.14 -8.16
C VAL A 205 11.43 -0.49 -8.07
N SER A 206 11.95 -0.33 -6.87
CA SER A 206 13.21 0.37 -6.61
C SER A 206 14.34 -0.57 -6.18
N TYR A 207 15.59 -0.27 -6.53
CA TYR A 207 16.75 -0.97 -5.96
C TYR A 207 17.95 -0.05 -5.83
N GLU A 208 18.45 0.12 -4.60
CA GLU A 208 19.79 0.64 -4.34
C GLU A 208 20.74 -0.50 -4.02
N ARG A 209 21.83 -0.60 -4.79
CA ARG A 209 22.85 -1.63 -4.55
C ARG A 209 23.82 -1.18 -3.45
N GLY A 210 23.54 -1.59 -2.21
CA GLY A 210 24.41 -1.37 -1.06
C GLY A 210 25.78 -2.06 -1.21
N SER A 211 26.84 -1.45 -0.67
CA SER A 211 28.20 -1.99 -0.76
C SER A 211 28.47 -3.08 0.28
N THR A 212 27.89 -4.28 0.11
CA THR A 212 27.99 -5.41 1.06
C THR A 212 27.71 -4.99 2.51
N ALA A 213 26.79 -4.04 2.68
CA ALA A 213 26.38 -3.46 3.95
C ALA A 213 24.98 -3.96 4.27
N ASP A 214 24.73 -4.16 5.56
CA ASP A 214 23.62 -4.94 6.13
C ASP A 214 22.28 -4.69 5.43
N LEU A 215 21.60 -5.79 5.05
CA LEU A 215 20.26 -5.75 4.46
C LEU A 215 19.29 -5.01 5.39
N THR A 216 18.36 -4.24 4.82
CA THR A 216 17.25 -3.69 5.61
C THR A 216 16.39 -4.83 6.16
N ARG A 217 15.62 -4.59 7.25
CA ARG A 217 14.77 -5.64 7.83
C ARG A 217 13.79 -6.23 6.81
N CYS A 218 13.18 -5.38 5.97
CA CYS A 218 12.34 -5.80 4.86
C CYS A 218 13.10 -6.75 3.91
N GLN A 219 14.30 -6.37 3.46
CA GLN A 219 15.14 -7.19 2.57
C GLN A 219 15.55 -8.52 3.22
N THR A 220 15.81 -8.56 4.53
CA THR A 220 16.09 -9.80 5.26
C THR A 220 14.87 -10.73 5.29
N ILE A 221 13.67 -10.20 5.46
CA ILE A 221 12.42 -10.98 5.44
C ILE A 221 12.14 -11.49 4.02
N GLN A 222 12.22 -10.63 3.00
CA GLN A 222 12.12 -11.02 1.58
C GLN A 222 13.13 -12.13 1.23
N GLN A 223 14.38 -11.98 1.67
CA GLN A 223 15.42 -12.97 1.42
C GLN A 223 15.11 -14.30 2.10
N SER A 224 14.59 -14.29 3.33
CA SER A 224 14.28 -15.53 4.09
C SER A 224 13.30 -16.44 3.35
N VAL A 225 12.24 -15.87 2.75
CA VAL A 225 11.29 -16.60 1.90
C VAL A 225 11.95 -17.05 0.59
N SER A 226 12.73 -16.18 -0.04
CA SER A 226 13.34 -16.53 -1.33
C SER A 226 14.38 -17.65 -1.26
N VAL A 227 15.31 -17.62 -0.29
CA VAL A 227 16.34 -18.68 -0.19
C VAL A 227 15.79 -20.03 0.27
N SER A 228 14.61 -20.02 0.90
CA SER A 228 13.88 -21.26 1.20
C SER A 228 13.21 -21.89 -0.01
N GLY A 229 12.98 -21.12 -1.08
CA GLY A 229 12.33 -21.59 -2.30
C GLY A 229 10.79 -21.56 -2.30
N PHE A 230 10.16 -20.79 -1.40
CA PHE A 230 8.69 -20.64 -1.36
C PHE A 230 8.16 -19.38 -2.06
N ASN A 231 9.02 -18.57 -2.67
CA ASN A 231 8.66 -17.32 -3.35
C ASN A 231 7.78 -17.49 -4.61
N GLU A 232 7.42 -18.73 -4.99
CA GLU A 232 6.39 -19.03 -5.99
C GLU A 232 4.97 -18.81 -5.44
N HIS A 233 4.76 -19.07 -4.14
CA HIS A 233 3.44 -19.04 -3.49
C HIS A 233 3.37 -18.12 -2.26
N VAL A 234 4.52 -17.64 -1.79
CA VAL A 234 4.64 -16.70 -0.67
C VAL A 234 5.20 -15.37 -1.16
N GLY A 235 4.40 -14.32 -0.99
CA GLY A 235 4.77 -12.95 -1.23
C GLY A 235 5.44 -12.29 -0.03
N VAL A 236 6.25 -11.26 -0.27
CA VAL A 236 6.76 -10.37 0.78
C VAL A 236 6.83 -8.93 0.27
N THR A 237 5.94 -8.10 0.79
CA THR A 237 5.84 -6.66 0.49
C THR A 237 6.08 -5.86 1.76
N CYS A 238 6.33 -4.55 1.67
CA CYS A 238 6.70 -3.74 2.85
C CYS A 238 6.19 -2.31 2.73
N ASP A 239 5.73 -1.74 3.85
CA ASP A 239 5.59 -0.30 4.06
C ASP A 239 6.70 0.20 5.01
N ASP A 240 6.53 1.38 5.63
CA ASP A 240 7.50 1.97 6.56
C ASP A 240 7.59 1.24 7.92
N ASP A 241 6.53 0.56 8.36
CA ASP A 241 6.38 -0.04 9.69
C ASP A 241 6.42 -1.58 9.66
N TYR A 242 5.93 -2.22 8.60
CA TYR A 242 5.73 -3.67 8.49
C TYR A 242 6.21 -4.25 7.15
N ALA A 243 6.69 -5.50 7.20
CA ALA A 243 6.70 -6.39 6.04
C ALA A 243 5.48 -7.32 6.11
N TYR A 244 4.76 -7.47 5.02
CA TYR A 244 3.61 -8.37 4.91
C TYR A 244 4.06 -9.65 4.19
N ILE A 245 4.00 -10.78 4.90
CA ILE A 245 4.22 -12.10 4.30
C ILE A 245 2.86 -12.63 3.85
N SER A 246 2.63 -12.66 2.54
CA SER A 246 1.33 -12.94 1.92
C SER A 246 1.25 -14.36 1.38
N ALA A 247 0.22 -15.13 1.74
CA ALA A 247 0.01 -16.50 1.23
C ALA A 247 -1.47 -16.94 1.28
N ASP A 248 -1.75 -18.19 0.89
CA ASP A 248 -3.08 -18.82 1.00
C ASP A 248 -3.20 -19.76 2.23
N THR A 249 -2.20 -19.78 3.13
CA THR A 249 -2.06 -20.68 4.29
C THR A 249 -2.01 -22.19 3.98
N TYR A 250 -2.00 -22.62 2.71
CA TYR A 250 -2.10 -24.03 2.32
C TYR A 250 -0.78 -24.56 1.74
N PRO A 251 0.07 -25.24 2.53
CA PRO A 251 1.42 -25.58 2.09
C PRO A 251 1.44 -26.82 1.17
N ASP A 252 2.41 -26.85 0.25
CA ASP A 252 2.70 -28.03 -0.58
C ASP A 252 3.48 -29.10 0.21
N HIS A 253 2.80 -29.74 1.16
CA HIS A 253 3.29 -30.94 1.85
C HIS A 253 2.13 -31.82 2.36
N ASP A 254 2.46 -32.89 3.09
CA ASP A 254 1.48 -33.77 3.72
C ASP A 254 0.64 -33.02 4.77
N LEU A 255 -0.66 -33.26 4.86
CA LEU A 255 -1.59 -32.54 5.74
C LEU A 255 -2.48 -33.51 6.50
N MET A 256 -2.76 -33.25 7.77
CA MET A 256 -3.70 -33.99 8.64
C MET A 256 -3.35 -35.46 8.92
N ASN A 257 -2.53 -36.11 8.09
CA ASN A 257 -2.10 -37.49 8.25
C ASN A 257 -1.26 -37.64 9.53
N GLY A 258 -1.65 -38.58 10.39
CA GLY A 258 -1.03 -38.81 11.71
C GLY A 258 -1.87 -38.35 12.89
N ILE A 259 -2.88 -37.48 12.68
CA ILE A 259 -3.80 -37.03 13.73
C ILE A 259 -4.57 -38.23 14.31
N ILE A 260 -4.58 -38.32 15.64
CA ILE A 260 -5.36 -39.33 16.40
C ILE A 260 -6.48 -38.70 17.24
N GLY A 261 -6.40 -37.39 17.53
CA GLY A 261 -7.34 -36.63 18.35
C GLY A 261 -8.11 -35.58 17.54
N THR A 262 -8.64 -35.95 16.37
CA THR A 262 -9.23 -34.98 15.42
C THR A 262 -10.32 -34.09 16.03
N ASN A 263 -10.29 -32.81 15.65
CA ASN A 263 -11.33 -31.80 15.90
C ASN A 263 -12.41 -31.77 14.79
N GLU A 264 -12.33 -32.68 13.81
CA GLU A 264 -13.17 -32.77 12.60
C GLU A 264 -13.14 -31.53 11.68
N GLN A 265 -12.19 -30.61 11.87
CA GLN A 265 -11.89 -29.53 10.92
C GLN A 265 -11.07 -30.06 9.74
N ILE A 266 -11.02 -29.30 8.64
CA ILE A 266 -10.26 -29.65 7.43
C ILE A 266 -9.46 -28.44 6.92
N PRO A 267 -8.32 -28.65 6.23
CA PRO A 267 -7.55 -27.53 5.68
C PRO A 267 -8.19 -27.02 4.39
N VAL A 268 -8.55 -25.74 4.36
CA VAL A 268 -9.16 -25.02 3.24
C VAL A 268 -8.38 -23.71 3.04
N PRO A 269 -7.72 -23.51 1.88
CA PRO A 269 -6.89 -22.33 1.60
C PRO A 269 -7.59 -21.02 1.98
N ALA A 270 -6.93 -20.18 2.75
CA ALA A 270 -7.33 -18.84 3.14
C ALA A 270 -6.50 -17.83 2.33
N THR A 271 -6.99 -17.50 1.15
CA THR A 271 -6.43 -16.48 0.26
C THR A 271 -6.33 -15.13 0.95
N ASN A 272 -5.35 -14.32 0.56
CA ASN A 272 -5.07 -12.98 1.11
C ASN A 272 -4.74 -13.02 2.62
N TYR A 273 -3.99 -14.04 3.06
CA TYR A 273 -3.45 -14.07 4.41
C TYR A 273 -2.15 -13.26 4.46
N ASP A 274 -2.27 -11.99 4.83
CA ASP A 274 -1.15 -11.06 4.98
C ASP A 274 -0.68 -11.01 6.43
N ALA A 275 0.52 -11.53 6.68
CA ALA A 275 1.14 -11.56 8.01
C ALA A 275 2.05 -10.34 8.24
N PRO A 276 1.66 -9.35 9.07
CA PRO A 276 2.46 -8.15 9.33
C PRO A 276 3.59 -8.45 10.32
N ILE A 277 4.83 -8.30 9.85
CA ILE A 277 6.07 -8.49 10.59
C ILE A 277 6.70 -7.12 10.84
N LYS A 278 6.74 -6.68 12.09
CA LYS A 278 7.23 -5.34 12.46
C LYS A 278 8.68 -5.12 12.05
N LEU A 279 8.96 -4.09 11.25
CA LEU A 279 10.30 -3.77 10.74
C LEU A 279 11.22 -3.18 11.81
N THR A 280 10.65 -2.52 12.82
CA THR A 280 11.35 -1.85 13.92
C THR A 280 10.99 -2.46 15.28
N PRO A 281 11.38 -3.73 15.54
CA PRO A 281 11.01 -4.44 16.76
C PRO A 281 11.57 -3.75 18.01
N GLN A 282 10.75 -3.65 19.06
CA GLN A 282 11.11 -3.12 20.39
C GLN A 282 10.52 -4.04 21.45
N PHE A 283 11.25 -4.31 22.54
CA PHE A 283 10.75 -5.12 23.65
C PHE A 283 9.55 -4.48 24.33
N ALA A 284 8.46 -5.24 24.47
CA ALA A 284 7.30 -4.82 25.23
C ALA A 284 7.57 -4.87 26.74
N SER A 285 6.88 -4.02 27.49
CA SER A 285 6.94 -4.04 28.98
C SER A 285 6.15 -5.20 29.61
N VAL A 286 5.33 -5.89 28.82
CA VAL A 286 4.49 -7.04 29.17
C VAL A 286 4.49 -7.97 27.96
N LEU A 287 4.65 -9.28 28.20
CA LEU A 287 4.58 -10.30 27.14
C LEU A 287 3.15 -10.45 26.64
N THR A 288 2.98 -10.61 25.32
CA THR A 288 1.66 -10.75 24.70
C THR A 288 1.34 -12.22 24.40
N THR A 289 0.21 -12.71 24.90
CA THR A 289 -0.48 -13.93 24.47
C THR A 289 -1.72 -13.55 23.67
N ILE A 290 -2.10 -14.38 22.69
CA ILE A 290 -3.27 -14.12 21.83
C ILE A 290 -3.95 -15.46 21.52
N ASP A 291 -5.28 -15.53 21.59
CA ASP A 291 -6.08 -16.62 21.01
C ASP A 291 -6.14 -16.45 19.47
N ALA A 292 -4.97 -16.57 18.83
CA ALA A 292 -4.71 -16.37 17.41
C ALA A 292 -3.28 -16.87 17.06
N ALA A 293 -2.90 -16.74 15.79
CA ALA A 293 -1.50 -16.84 15.41
C ALA A 293 -0.64 -15.82 16.19
N VAL A 294 0.60 -16.22 16.50
CA VAL A 294 1.66 -15.37 17.05
C VAL A 294 2.73 -15.05 16.00
N GLY A 295 2.71 -15.72 14.86
CA GLY A 295 3.62 -15.46 13.75
C GLY A 295 3.25 -16.23 12.49
N VAL A 296 4.18 -16.27 11.55
CA VAL A 296 4.03 -16.98 10.28
C VAL A 296 5.33 -17.72 9.94
N ALA A 297 5.21 -18.90 9.37
CA ALA A 297 6.31 -19.67 8.82
C ALA A 297 6.73 -19.11 7.45
N ILE A 298 7.97 -19.35 7.01
CA ILE A 298 8.45 -18.82 5.71
C ILE A 298 7.78 -19.45 4.46
N ASN A 299 6.93 -20.46 4.65
CA ASN A 299 6.00 -20.98 3.64
C ASN A 299 4.57 -20.37 3.73
N GLY A 300 4.39 -19.27 4.48
CA GLY A 300 3.12 -18.56 4.59
C GLY A 300 2.08 -19.19 5.53
N VAL A 301 2.43 -20.28 6.22
CA VAL A 301 1.53 -20.96 7.16
C VAL A 301 1.55 -20.27 8.52
N PRO A 302 0.40 -19.97 9.16
CA PRO A 302 0.35 -19.38 10.49
C PRO A 302 1.04 -20.26 11.56
N ILE A 303 1.61 -19.59 12.57
CA ILE A 303 2.21 -20.22 13.75
C ILE A 303 1.39 -19.84 14.98
N TYR A 304 0.91 -20.84 15.71
CA TYR A 304 0.16 -20.70 16.96
C TYR A 304 1.01 -21.21 18.13
N ASP A 305 0.65 -20.82 19.36
CA ASP A 305 1.21 -21.44 20.57
C ASP A 305 0.75 -22.90 20.72
N TYR A 306 1.32 -23.65 21.66
CA TYR A 306 1.05 -25.10 21.83
C TYR A 306 -0.42 -25.48 22.17
N SER A 307 -1.30 -24.51 22.44
CA SER A 307 -2.67 -24.77 22.93
C SER A 307 -3.73 -24.87 21.82
N SER A 308 -4.84 -25.50 22.18
CA SER A 308 -6.00 -25.74 21.29
C SER A 308 -7.09 -24.67 21.38
N GLN A 309 -7.02 -23.74 22.34
CA GLN A 309 -7.96 -22.62 22.51
C GLN A 309 -7.60 -21.71 23.69
N GLY A 310 -7.79 -20.40 23.49
CA GLY A 310 -7.79 -19.38 24.54
C GLY A 310 -6.41 -18.90 24.94
N GLU A 311 -6.33 -17.69 25.50
CA GLU A 311 -5.07 -17.11 25.97
C GLU A 311 -4.42 -17.97 27.07
N LEU A 312 -3.11 -18.20 26.91
CA LEU A 312 -2.29 -18.98 27.84
C LEU A 312 -2.04 -18.32 29.19
N ASP A 313 -2.02 -19.13 30.25
CA ASP A 313 -1.26 -18.83 31.46
C ASP A 313 0.21 -19.24 31.23
N LEU A 314 1.02 -18.29 30.75
CA LEU A 314 2.43 -18.49 30.39
C LEU A 314 3.30 -19.19 31.44
N TYR A 315 2.92 -19.12 32.72
CA TYR A 315 3.71 -19.68 33.81
C TYR A 315 3.13 -20.99 34.37
N ASN A 316 2.01 -21.47 33.84
CA ASN A 316 1.33 -22.68 34.28
C ASN A 316 0.90 -23.55 33.08
N TYR A 317 1.85 -24.34 32.57
CA TYR A 317 1.60 -25.33 31.50
C TYR A 317 0.40 -26.23 31.77
N ASN A 318 -0.46 -26.40 30.75
CA ASN A 318 -1.65 -27.22 30.81
C ASN A 318 -1.66 -28.31 29.70
N ALA A 319 -1.41 -29.56 30.10
CA ALA A 319 -1.43 -30.71 29.20
C ALA A 319 -2.82 -31.03 28.61
N ASP A 320 -3.91 -30.57 29.24
CA ASP A 320 -5.27 -30.82 28.74
C ASP A 320 -5.63 -29.89 27.55
N SER A 321 -4.88 -28.81 27.33
CA SER A 321 -5.04 -27.92 26.17
C SER A 321 -3.96 -28.11 25.08
N ASP A 322 -2.88 -28.83 25.38
CA ASP A 322 -1.73 -29.06 24.51
C ASP A 322 -2.09 -29.90 23.26
N THR A 323 -1.96 -29.32 22.06
CA THR A 323 -2.36 -29.97 20.79
C THR A 323 -1.51 -31.19 20.45
N TYR A 324 -0.22 -31.18 20.79
CA TYR A 324 0.67 -32.31 20.60
C TYR A 324 0.32 -33.48 21.55
N VAL A 325 0.15 -33.19 22.84
CA VAL A 325 -0.18 -34.21 23.86
C VAL A 325 -1.59 -34.79 23.68
N THR A 326 -2.54 -33.99 23.21
CA THR A 326 -3.89 -34.44 22.86
C THR A 326 -3.97 -35.15 21.50
N GLY A 327 -2.89 -35.17 20.72
CA GLY A 327 -2.80 -35.88 19.43
C GLY A 327 -3.57 -35.21 18.30
N GLN A 328 -3.75 -33.88 18.38
CA GLN A 328 -4.44 -33.06 17.39
C GLN A 328 -3.58 -32.72 16.16
N LEU A 329 -2.25 -32.91 16.25
CA LEU A 329 -1.30 -32.55 15.19
C LEU A 329 -0.98 -33.72 14.25
N ASP A 330 -0.67 -33.36 13.01
CA ASP A 330 -0.22 -34.26 11.96
C ASP A 330 1.29 -34.53 12.00
N ASN A 331 1.79 -35.33 11.04
CA ASN A 331 3.21 -35.65 10.91
C ASN A 331 4.12 -34.43 10.66
N CYS A 332 3.55 -33.30 10.21
CA CYS A 332 4.25 -32.09 9.82
C CYS A 332 4.25 -31.01 10.92
N GLY A 333 3.56 -31.25 12.03
CA GLY A 333 3.53 -30.36 13.20
C GLY A 333 2.36 -29.37 13.25
N GLY A 334 1.36 -29.55 12.37
CA GLY A 334 0.20 -28.67 12.27
C GLY A 334 -1.13 -29.40 12.25
N HIS A 335 -2.21 -28.62 12.17
CA HIS A 335 -3.57 -29.12 11.96
C HIS A 335 -4.49 -28.03 11.40
N ALA A 336 -5.71 -28.41 11.03
CA ALA A 336 -6.76 -27.46 10.67
C ALA A 336 -7.47 -26.90 11.92
N GLY A 337 -7.59 -25.57 12.01
CA GLY A 337 -8.27 -24.85 13.07
C GLY A 337 -9.75 -24.55 12.81
N ARG A 338 -10.34 -23.70 13.67
CA ARG A 338 -11.74 -23.27 13.56
C ARG A 338 -12.04 -22.41 12.33
N GLY A 339 -11.01 -21.83 11.68
CA GLY A 339 -11.15 -21.13 10.40
C GLY A 339 -11.21 -22.08 9.20
N ASP A 340 -11.14 -23.40 9.43
CA ASP A 340 -10.69 -24.41 8.44
C ASP A 340 -9.32 -24.03 7.83
N ASP A 341 -8.49 -23.33 8.60
CA ASP A 341 -7.15 -22.88 8.26
C ASP A 341 -6.10 -23.88 8.76
N TYR A 342 -5.08 -24.19 7.96
CA TYR A 342 -3.96 -25.03 8.43
C TYR A 342 -2.92 -24.17 9.14
N HIS A 343 -2.44 -24.60 10.31
CA HIS A 343 -1.41 -23.90 11.06
C HIS A 343 -0.56 -24.82 11.94
N TYR A 344 0.65 -24.37 12.27
CA TYR A 344 1.61 -25.11 13.09
C TYR A 344 1.51 -24.77 14.58
N HIS A 345 1.71 -25.79 15.44
CA HIS A 345 1.83 -25.64 16.91
C HIS A 345 3.17 -26.15 17.46
N VAL A 346 3.97 -26.80 16.61
CA VAL A 346 5.32 -27.32 16.92
C VAL A 346 6.23 -27.09 15.70
N ALA A 347 7.47 -27.57 15.73
CA ALA A 347 8.40 -27.46 14.61
C ALA A 347 7.77 -27.92 13.27
N PRO A 348 7.78 -27.09 12.21
CA PRO A 348 7.15 -27.38 10.92
C PRO A 348 8.02 -28.32 10.08
N THR A 349 8.12 -29.59 10.48
CA THR A 349 9.14 -30.55 10.02
C THR A 349 9.11 -30.80 8.50
N CYS A 350 7.92 -30.85 7.89
CA CYS A 350 7.77 -31.09 6.46
C CYS A 350 8.23 -29.90 5.63
N MET A 351 7.85 -28.68 6.03
CA MET A 351 8.34 -27.45 5.42
C MET A 351 9.86 -27.33 5.55
N ILE A 352 10.42 -27.55 6.75
CA ILE A 352 11.87 -27.51 6.99
C ILE A 352 12.61 -28.53 6.11
N THR A 353 11.96 -29.64 5.75
CA THR A 353 12.51 -30.68 4.86
C THR A 353 12.45 -30.31 3.38
N SER A 354 11.55 -29.42 2.96
CA SER A 354 11.47 -28.94 1.57
C SER A 354 12.26 -27.64 1.32
N MET A 355 12.66 -26.90 2.36
CA MET A 355 13.50 -25.69 2.24
C MET A 355 14.79 -25.94 1.45
N MET A 356 15.04 -25.12 0.42
CA MET A 356 16.27 -25.19 -0.38
C MET A 356 17.54 -24.85 0.41
N ASN A 357 17.42 -24.01 1.44
CA ASN A 357 18.51 -23.59 2.34
C ASN A 357 18.49 -24.29 3.71
N GLN A 358 17.88 -25.48 3.85
CA GLN A 358 17.78 -26.20 5.13
C GLN A 358 19.11 -26.23 5.91
N GLY A 359 19.11 -25.64 7.11
CA GLY A 359 20.25 -25.51 8.01
C GLY A 359 19.84 -24.93 9.37
N ASP A 360 20.73 -24.96 10.36
CA ASP A 360 20.44 -24.37 11.69
C ASP A 360 20.41 -22.83 11.64
N ASP A 361 21.07 -22.24 10.63
CA ASP A 361 21.09 -20.80 10.31
C ASP A 361 19.91 -20.34 9.43
N ALA A 362 19.03 -21.26 9.03
CA ALA A 362 17.84 -20.92 8.26
C ALA A 362 16.74 -20.33 9.18
N ILE A 363 16.28 -19.13 8.85
CA ILE A 363 15.05 -18.57 9.42
C ILE A 363 13.87 -19.39 8.89
N ILE A 364 13.10 -19.99 9.79
CA ILE A 364 11.94 -20.85 9.46
C ILE A 364 10.59 -20.15 9.66
N GLY A 365 10.60 -18.92 10.19
CA GLY A 365 9.41 -18.09 10.38
C GLY A 365 9.74 -16.77 11.07
N TRP A 366 8.71 -15.97 11.33
CA TRP A 366 8.80 -14.67 12.00
C TRP A 366 7.63 -14.51 12.99
N GLY A 367 7.93 -14.01 14.19
CA GLY A 367 6.90 -13.51 15.11
C GLY A 367 6.36 -12.16 14.62
N TYR A 368 5.08 -11.87 14.88
CA TYR A 368 4.46 -10.59 14.48
C TYR A 368 5.11 -9.36 15.13
N ASP A 369 5.82 -9.56 16.25
CA ASP A 369 6.62 -8.52 16.90
C ASP A 369 7.96 -8.20 16.21
N GLY A 370 8.28 -8.92 15.12
CA GLY A 370 9.42 -8.63 14.23
C GLY A 370 10.66 -9.49 14.45
N TYR A 371 10.65 -10.45 15.38
CA TYR A 371 11.81 -11.32 15.64
C TYR A 371 11.75 -12.65 14.86
N PRO A 372 12.89 -13.17 14.35
CA PRO A 372 12.93 -14.41 13.58
C PRO A 372 12.73 -15.65 14.46
N LEU A 373 12.23 -16.72 13.84
CA LEU A 373 12.16 -18.07 14.39
C LEU A 373 13.19 -18.97 13.71
N TYR A 374 13.94 -19.73 14.51
CA TYR A 374 14.89 -20.75 14.08
C TYR A 374 14.47 -22.15 14.56
N GLY A 375 15.17 -23.19 14.10
CA GLY A 375 14.99 -24.56 14.56
C GLY A 375 15.51 -24.83 15.99
N ASP A 376 15.65 -26.11 16.35
CA ASP A 376 16.03 -26.57 17.69
C ASP A 376 17.48 -26.22 18.13
N ASN A 377 18.32 -25.76 17.21
CA ASN A 377 19.71 -25.37 17.44
C ASN A 377 19.90 -23.85 17.26
N ASN A 378 21.05 -23.34 17.72
CA ASN A 378 21.50 -21.99 17.38
C ASN A 378 21.94 -21.91 15.89
N PRO A 379 21.92 -20.71 15.27
CA PRO A 379 22.44 -20.49 13.91
C PRO A 379 23.90 -20.90 13.68
N ASP A 380 24.72 -21.04 14.73
CA ASP A 380 26.10 -21.56 14.63
C ASP A 380 26.21 -23.09 14.75
N SER A 381 25.08 -23.80 14.63
CA SER A 381 24.91 -25.25 14.85
C SER A 381 25.21 -25.72 16.28
N SER A 382 25.26 -24.84 17.28
CA SER A 382 25.39 -25.25 18.68
C SER A 382 24.04 -25.68 19.29
N GLU A 383 24.04 -26.79 20.04
CA GLU A 383 22.87 -27.30 20.76
C GLU A 383 22.41 -26.30 21.83
N ILE A 384 21.10 -26.06 21.93
CA ILE A 384 20.47 -25.23 22.96
C ILE A 384 20.21 -26.09 24.21
N SER A 385 20.65 -25.65 25.40
CA SER A 385 20.49 -26.46 26.62
C SER A 385 19.10 -26.27 27.25
N GLU A 386 18.66 -27.27 28.00
CA GLU A 386 17.40 -27.20 28.75
C GLU A 386 17.43 -26.07 29.78
N GLY A 387 16.61 -25.03 29.53
CA GLY A 387 16.51 -23.83 30.35
C GLY A 387 17.30 -22.61 29.83
N ASP A 388 17.92 -22.69 28.65
CA ASP A 388 18.53 -21.54 27.98
C ASP A 388 17.47 -20.65 27.29
N LEU A 389 16.40 -21.25 26.74
CA LEU A 389 15.24 -20.53 26.21
C LEU A 389 14.36 -19.99 27.34
N ASP A 390 13.77 -18.82 27.11
CA ASP A 390 12.85 -18.17 28.03
C ASP A 390 11.40 -18.68 27.92
N VAL A 391 10.48 -17.99 28.60
CA VAL A 391 9.06 -18.39 28.61
C VAL A 391 8.37 -18.24 27.25
N CYS A 392 8.87 -17.43 26.32
CA CYS A 392 8.32 -17.34 24.96
C CYS A 392 9.03 -18.29 23.97
N ASN A 393 9.89 -19.18 24.46
CA ASN A 393 10.71 -20.13 23.68
C ASN A 393 11.78 -19.44 22.82
N GLY A 394 12.36 -18.34 23.30
CA GLY A 394 13.44 -17.65 22.60
C GLY A 394 14.57 -17.19 23.51
N GLN A 395 15.50 -16.43 22.94
CA GLN A 395 16.71 -15.94 23.59
C GLN A 395 17.24 -14.67 22.90
N ILE A 396 18.16 -13.97 23.56
CA ILE A 396 18.81 -12.77 23.00
C ILE A 396 19.63 -13.13 21.75
N ASP A 397 19.57 -12.25 20.76
CA ASP A 397 20.27 -12.35 19.49
C ASP A 397 21.17 -11.12 19.26
N ASP A 398 22.35 -11.30 18.68
CA ASP A 398 23.31 -10.21 18.46
C ASP A 398 22.97 -9.35 17.23
N ASP A 399 22.28 -9.91 16.23
CA ASP A 399 21.92 -9.27 14.95
C ASP A 399 20.47 -8.72 14.99
N PHE A 400 19.55 -9.49 15.56
CA PHE A 400 18.12 -9.20 15.65
C PHE A 400 17.69 -8.61 17.00
N GLY A 401 18.55 -8.68 18.03
CA GLY A 401 18.24 -8.31 19.42
C GLY A 401 17.55 -9.42 20.22
N TYR A 402 16.73 -10.24 19.55
CA TYR A 402 16.09 -11.44 20.09
C TYR A 402 15.73 -12.40 18.94
N ARG A 403 15.66 -13.70 19.22
CA ARG A 403 15.17 -14.74 18.30
C ARG A 403 14.35 -15.81 19.04
N TYR A 404 13.33 -16.34 18.37
CA TYR A 404 12.58 -17.51 18.80
C TYR A 404 13.24 -18.79 18.29
N HIS A 405 12.93 -19.92 18.95
CA HIS A 405 13.33 -21.26 18.52
C HIS A 405 12.14 -22.23 18.54
N THR A 406 12.27 -23.34 17.82
CA THR A 406 11.50 -24.56 18.10
C THR A 406 12.17 -25.36 19.23
N SER A 407 11.45 -26.31 19.81
CA SER A 407 12.00 -27.22 20.81
C SER A 407 11.28 -28.57 20.87
N THR A 408 11.98 -29.61 21.32
CA THR A 408 11.40 -30.97 21.49
C THR A 408 10.54 -31.15 22.76
N LYS A 409 10.33 -30.07 23.52
CA LYS A 409 9.57 -30.03 24.78
C LYS A 409 8.65 -28.80 24.77
N PRO A 410 7.54 -28.78 25.55
CA PRO A 410 6.70 -27.60 25.65
C PRO A 410 7.52 -26.35 26.03
N PRO A 411 7.26 -25.19 25.40
CA PRO A 411 6.12 -24.91 24.52
C PRO A 411 6.30 -25.25 23.03
N TYR A 412 7.39 -25.94 22.64
CA TYR A 412 7.69 -26.44 21.28
C TYR A 412 7.96 -25.42 20.17
N ILE A 413 7.35 -24.23 20.23
CA ILE A 413 7.48 -23.12 19.29
C ILE A 413 7.21 -21.81 20.05
N ILE A 414 7.01 -20.69 19.34
CA ILE A 414 6.64 -19.39 19.90
C ILE A 414 5.42 -19.54 20.83
N GLN A 415 5.58 -19.24 22.13
CA GLN A 415 4.47 -19.27 23.11
C GLN A 415 3.85 -17.88 23.35
N CYS A 416 4.63 -16.82 23.14
CA CYS A 416 4.22 -15.44 23.34
C CYS A 416 5.12 -14.49 22.57
N LEU A 417 4.68 -13.25 22.44
CA LEU A 417 5.46 -12.17 21.83
C LEU A 417 6.17 -11.35 22.91
N VAL A 418 7.48 -11.16 22.74
CA VAL A 418 8.34 -10.38 23.64
C VAL A 418 8.43 -8.91 23.23
N GLY A 419 8.12 -8.61 21.96
CA GLY A 419 8.11 -7.26 21.42
C GLY A 419 6.72 -6.63 21.37
N GLU A 420 6.70 -5.33 21.06
CA GLU A 420 5.48 -4.55 20.84
C GLU A 420 4.78 -4.95 19.54
N VAL A 421 3.57 -5.50 19.66
CA VAL A 421 2.69 -5.89 18.55
C VAL A 421 1.41 -5.05 18.58
N ASP A 422 0.91 -4.63 17.41
CA ASP A 422 -0.47 -4.14 17.28
C ASP A 422 -1.40 -5.33 16.99
N THR A 423 -2.23 -5.69 17.97
CA THR A 423 -3.14 -6.84 17.85
C THR A 423 -4.38 -6.55 17.00
N ALA A 424 -4.60 -5.30 16.58
CA ALA A 424 -5.73 -4.89 15.75
C ALA A 424 -5.52 -5.19 14.26
N ILE A 425 -4.27 -5.24 13.79
CA ILE A 425 -3.91 -5.50 12.38
C ILE A 425 -3.58 -6.97 12.09
N LEU A 426 -3.54 -7.84 13.11
CA LEU A 426 -3.14 -9.23 12.91
C LEU A 426 -4.20 -10.00 12.09
N PRO A 427 -3.79 -10.77 11.08
CA PRO A 427 -4.71 -11.50 10.22
C PRO A 427 -5.46 -12.57 11.00
N ARG A 428 -6.73 -12.78 10.64
CA ARG A 428 -7.60 -13.79 11.25
C ARG A 428 -8.38 -14.48 10.15
N VAL A 429 -8.20 -15.78 10.01
CA VAL A 429 -8.97 -16.56 9.03
C VAL A 429 -10.41 -16.71 9.54
N ALA A 430 -11.37 -16.19 8.76
CA ALA A 430 -12.78 -16.37 9.04
C ALA A 430 -13.20 -17.85 8.88
N PRO A 431 -14.03 -18.42 9.78
CA PRO A 431 -14.66 -19.72 9.58
C PRO A 431 -15.54 -19.76 8.33
N LEU A 432 -15.62 -20.92 7.69
CA LEU A 432 -16.52 -21.15 6.56
C LEU A 432 -18.01 -21.06 6.98
N THR A 433 -18.82 -20.40 6.16
CA THR A 433 -20.27 -20.22 6.37
C THR A 433 -21.07 -20.89 5.25
N GLU A 434 -22.25 -21.45 5.58
CA GLU A 434 -23.14 -22.14 4.62
C GLU A 434 -23.85 -21.11 3.71
N ASP A 435 -23.78 -21.25 2.38
CA ASP A 435 -24.52 -20.37 1.46
C ASP A 435 -26.04 -20.61 1.56
N SER A 436 -26.66 -19.84 2.47
CA SER A 436 -28.03 -19.27 2.51
C SER A 436 -29.26 -20.13 2.18
N THR A 437 -29.09 -21.37 1.73
CA THR A 437 -30.10 -22.17 1.01
C THR A 437 -30.49 -23.47 1.72
N ASN A 438 -29.70 -23.91 2.70
CA ASN A 438 -30.06 -24.91 3.71
C ASN A 438 -29.71 -24.39 5.11
N SER A 439 -30.14 -25.11 6.15
CA SER A 439 -29.93 -24.67 7.54
C SER A 439 -29.50 -25.82 8.45
N GLY A 440 -28.22 -25.86 8.79
CA GLY A 440 -27.73 -26.55 9.99
C GLY A 440 -26.64 -27.59 9.78
N ALA A 441 -26.07 -27.70 8.59
CA ALA A 441 -24.86 -28.50 8.39
C ALA A 441 -23.67 -27.85 9.13
N ARG A 442 -22.72 -28.67 9.63
CA ARG A 442 -21.59 -28.21 10.49
C ARG A 442 -21.99 -27.43 11.77
N ALA A 443 -23.28 -27.35 12.13
CA ALA A 443 -23.73 -26.58 13.30
C ALA A 443 -23.38 -27.20 14.67
N ASN A 444 -22.97 -28.48 14.68
CA ASN A 444 -22.32 -29.12 15.82
C ASN A 444 -20.84 -29.33 15.47
N LEU A 445 -19.94 -28.88 16.34
CA LEU A 445 -18.48 -28.98 16.21
C LEU A 445 -17.89 -29.64 17.47
N THR A 446 -18.55 -30.69 17.99
CA THR A 446 -18.13 -31.37 19.23
C THR A 446 -17.23 -32.57 18.89
N PRO A 447 -15.91 -32.52 19.13
CA PRO A 447 -14.99 -33.53 18.62
C PRO A 447 -15.22 -34.95 19.18
N PRO A 448 -14.89 -36.00 18.42
CA PRO A 448 -14.94 -37.40 18.86
C PRO A 448 -14.09 -37.63 20.12
N GLN A 449 -14.75 -38.06 21.19
CA GLN A 449 -14.12 -38.23 22.50
C GLN A 449 -13.28 -39.52 22.55
N GLY A 450 -12.00 -39.38 22.89
CA GLY A 450 -11.06 -40.50 22.99
C GLY A 450 -10.32 -40.86 21.70
N GLY A 451 -10.40 -39.99 20.68
CA GLY A 451 -9.64 -40.12 19.44
C GLY A 451 -10.28 -41.03 18.39
N VAL A 452 -9.61 -41.13 17.24
CA VAL A 452 -10.06 -41.85 16.03
C VAL A 452 -8.98 -42.79 15.49
N ASP A 453 -9.39 -43.80 14.73
CA ASP A 453 -8.51 -44.77 14.09
C ASP A 453 -8.33 -44.46 12.60
N ASN A 454 -7.11 -44.66 12.07
CA ASN A 454 -6.78 -44.57 10.64
C ASN A 454 -7.23 -43.26 9.97
N LEU A 455 -7.04 -42.10 10.62
CA LEU A 455 -7.29 -40.83 9.94
C LEU A 455 -6.30 -40.67 8.78
N THR A 456 -6.85 -40.39 7.60
CA THR A 456 -6.09 -40.07 6.40
C THR A 456 -6.68 -38.87 5.68
N HIS A 457 -5.82 -38.03 5.10
CA HIS A 457 -6.21 -36.99 4.13
C HIS A 457 -5.49 -37.24 2.80
N SER A 458 -6.17 -36.90 1.70
CA SER A 458 -5.65 -37.04 0.34
C SER A 458 -6.25 -36.01 -0.60
N ILE A 459 -5.46 -35.58 -1.58
CA ILE A 459 -5.86 -34.72 -2.69
C ILE A 459 -5.88 -35.58 -3.96
N ALA A 460 -6.92 -35.45 -4.78
CA ALA A 460 -7.07 -36.11 -6.07
C ALA A 460 -6.65 -35.21 -7.24
N ASP A 461 -6.41 -35.82 -8.41
CA ASP A 461 -5.96 -35.13 -9.64
C ASP A 461 -6.93 -34.01 -10.12
N ASP A 462 -8.19 -34.02 -9.66
CA ASP A 462 -9.22 -33.01 -9.96
C ASP A 462 -9.31 -31.89 -8.91
N GLY A 463 -8.40 -31.86 -7.93
CA GLY A 463 -8.39 -30.90 -6.82
C GLY A 463 -9.37 -31.23 -5.70
N SER A 464 -10.14 -32.32 -5.81
CA SER A 464 -10.98 -32.80 -4.71
C SER A 464 -10.11 -33.31 -3.56
N ARG A 465 -10.48 -32.92 -2.34
CA ARG A 465 -9.79 -33.27 -1.10
C ARG A 465 -10.70 -34.16 -0.29
N THR A 466 -10.15 -35.18 0.36
CA THR A 466 -10.92 -36.11 1.19
C THR A 466 -10.16 -36.46 2.45
N MET A 467 -10.77 -36.23 3.60
CA MET A 467 -10.38 -36.77 4.90
C MET A 467 -11.28 -37.97 5.24
N THR A 468 -10.71 -39.09 5.71
CA THR A 468 -11.46 -40.26 6.20
C THR A 468 -10.90 -40.75 7.53
N TYR A 469 -11.73 -41.33 8.40
CA TYR A 469 -11.30 -41.97 9.65
C TYR A 469 -12.37 -42.95 10.14
N SER A 470 -12.01 -43.85 11.07
CA SER A 470 -12.96 -44.73 11.77
C SER A 470 -13.12 -44.30 13.23
N TYR A 471 -14.35 -44.32 13.75
CA TYR A 471 -14.64 -44.07 15.17
C TYR A 471 -15.67 -45.08 15.68
N SER A 472 -15.38 -45.70 16.84
CA SER A 472 -16.24 -46.72 17.46
C SER A 472 -16.69 -47.85 16.50
N GLY A 473 -15.85 -48.20 15.52
CA GLY A 473 -16.13 -49.24 14.52
C GLY A 473 -17.05 -48.83 13.36
N ASN A 474 -17.26 -47.53 13.14
CA ASN A 474 -17.94 -46.98 11.96
C ASN A 474 -16.99 -46.04 11.21
N ASP A 475 -17.15 -45.94 9.89
CA ASP A 475 -16.32 -45.09 9.04
C ASP A 475 -17.00 -43.75 8.75
N TYR A 476 -16.19 -42.70 8.71
CA TYR A 476 -16.57 -41.28 8.60
C TYR A 476 -15.66 -40.58 7.59
N TYR A 477 -16.14 -39.48 7.01
CA TYR A 477 -15.40 -38.74 5.98
C TYR A 477 -15.85 -37.28 5.87
N VAL A 478 -14.98 -36.47 5.26
CA VAL A 478 -15.27 -35.13 4.72
C VAL A 478 -14.62 -35.06 3.34
N THR A 479 -15.41 -34.89 2.29
CA THR A 479 -14.94 -34.68 0.92
C THR A 479 -15.35 -33.28 0.48
N TYR A 480 -14.42 -32.52 -0.10
CA TYR A 480 -14.62 -31.12 -0.47
C TYR A 480 -13.78 -30.73 -1.69
N SER A 481 -14.31 -29.83 -2.52
CA SER A 481 -13.62 -29.29 -3.71
C SER A 481 -13.99 -27.82 -3.90
N PRO A 482 -13.13 -27.00 -4.54
CA PRO A 482 -13.51 -25.64 -4.93
C PRO A 482 -14.84 -25.64 -5.71
N SER A 483 -15.74 -24.73 -5.38
CA SER A 483 -17.06 -24.67 -6.01
C SER A 483 -16.93 -24.17 -7.45
N SER A 484 -17.68 -24.78 -8.37
CA SER A 484 -17.72 -24.35 -9.78
C SER A 484 -18.69 -23.19 -10.04
N SER A 485 -19.41 -22.75 -9.01
CA SER A 485 -20.49 -21.74 -9.12
C SER A 485 -20.22 -20.42 -8.39
N GLN A 486 -19.27 -20.39 -7.45
CA GLN A 486 -18.96 -19.24 -6.59
C GLN A 486 -17.48 -19.28 -6.19
N ASP A 487 -16.80 -18.14 -6.29
CA ASP A 487 -15.43 -17.98 -5.81
C ASP A 487 -15.36 -17.99 -4.28
N TYR A 488 -14.20 -18.34 -3.72
CA TYR A 488 -13.96 -18.52 -2.27
C TYR A 488 -14.87 -19.55 -1.56
N CYS A 489 -15.66 -20.30 -2.34
CA CYS A 489 -16.57 -21.34 -1.86
C CYS A 489 -16.06 -22.74 -2.19
N TYR A 490 -16.43 -23.70 -1.35
CA TYR A 490 -16.12 -25.11 -1.50
C TYR A 490 -17.42 -25.92 -1.40
N ASP A 491 -17.60 -26.90 -2.29
CA ASP A 491 -18.72 -27.84 -2.27
C ASP A 491 -18.33 -29.06 -1.42
N PHE A 492 -19.16 -29.40 -0.43
CA PHE A 492 -18.90 -30.46 0.55
C PHE A 492 -19.89 -31.63 0.45
N GLU A 493 -19.38 -32.84 0.67
CA GLU A 493 -20.14 -33.98 1.21
C GLU A 493 -19.41 -34.53 2.44
N GLN A 494 -20.09 -34.59 3.58
CA GLN A 494 -19.49 -35.06 4.83
C GLN A 494 -20.40 -36.00 5.61
N LYS A 495 -19.76 -36.84 6.42
CA LYS A 495 -20.39 -37.72 7.40
C LYS A 495 -19.45 -37.84 8.59
N THR A 496 -19.72 -37.07 9.65
CA THR A 496 -18.83 -36.91 10.82
C THR A 496 -19.44 -37.49 12.10
N VAL A 497 -18.68 -37.57 13.19
CA VAL A 497 -19.21 -37.90 14.52
C VAL A 497 -20.06 -36.74 15.02
N SER A 498 -19.66 -35.48 14.76
CA SER A 498 -20.45 -34.30 15.11
C SER A 498 -21.83 -34.25 14.44
N SER A 499 -21.96 -34.68 13.18
CA SER A 499 -23.27 -34.79 12.49
C SER A 499 -24.14 -35.95 13.03
N GLY A 500 -23.64 -36.73 13.99
CA GLY A 500 -24.26 -37.97 14.46
C GLY A 500 -24.17 -39.12 13.45
N GLY A 501 -23.25 -39.04 12.48
CA GLY A 501 -23.10 -40.00 11.38
C GLY A 501 -24.13 -39.85 10.26
N ASN A 502 -24.86 -38.72 10.21
CA ASN A 502 -25.70 -38.35 9.07
C ASN A 502 -24.82 -37.79 7.94
N ILE A 503 -25.26 -38.00 6.70
CA ILE A 503 -24.62 -37.37 5.54
C ILE A 503 -25.17 -35.95 5.41
N GLU A 504 -24.29 -34.97 5.32
CA GLU A 504 -24.56 -33.55 5.10
C GLU A 504 -23.87 -33.11 3.81
N THR A 505 -24.52 -32.25 3.04
CA THR A 505 -23.99 -31.68 1.78
C THR A 505 -24.33 -30.21 1.72
N GLY A 506 -23.40 -29.38 1.27
CA GLY A 506 -23.64 -27.94 1.10
C GLY A 506 -22.43 -27.24 0.49
N THR A 507 -22.65 -26.03 0.00
CA THR A 507 -21.58 -25.12 -0.43
C THR A 507 -21.27 -24.20 0.75
N PHE A 508 -20.01 -24.15 1.15
CA PHE A 508 -19.55 -23.31 2.25
C PHE A 508 -18.48 -22.34 1.75
N CYS A 509 -18.66 -21.07 2.07
CA CYS A 509 -17.84 -19.97 1.60
C CYS A 509 -17.07 -19.37 2.77
N ARG A 510 -15.83 -18.95 2.52
CA ARG A 510 -15.23 -17.90 3.34
C ARG A 510 -15.71 -16.59 2.75
N ASP A 511 -16.10 -15.63 3.59
CA ASP A 511 -16.23 -14.25 3.11
C ASP A 511 -14.92 -13.88 2.43
N GLU A 512 -14.99 -13.19 1.28
CA GLU A 512 -13.81 -12.65 0.61
C GLU A 512 -12.95 -11.96 1.67
N GLN A 513 -11.74 -12.50 1.89
CA GLN A 513 -10.83 -11.90 2.85
C GLN A 513 -10.44 -10.57 2.22
N VAL A 514 -11.09 -9.50 2.70
CA VAL A 514 -10.87 -8.14 2.24
C VAL A 514 -9.38 -7.94 2.25
N ASP A 515 -8.85 -7.85 1.03
CA ASP A 515 -7.43 -7.74 0.79
C ASP A 515 -6.89 -6.64 1.72
N SER A 516 -5.85 -6.92 2.52
CA SER A 516 -5.29 -5.87 3.36
C SER A 516 -4.61 -4.79 2.50
N SER A 517 -4.35 -5.11 1.22
CA SER A 517 -4.00 -4.20 0.12
C SER A 517 -5.19 -3.40 -0.47
N GLN A 518 -6.41 -3.55 0.06
CA GLN A 518 -7.42 -2.46 0.04
C GLN A 518 -7.04 -1.29 0.97
N GLN A 519 -5.74 -1.12 1.28
CA GLN A 519 -5.11 0.18 1.10
C GLN A 519 -5.37 0.72 -0.33
N THR A 520 -6.57 1.27 -0.53
CA THR A 520 -6.94 2.36 -1.44
C THR A 520 -5.94 2.56 -2.60
N GLU A 521 -6.25 2.08 -3.82
CA GLU A 521 -5.27 2.00 -4.93
C GLU A 521 -4.40 3.26 -5.06
N LEU A 522 -3.10 3.05 -4.84
CA LEU A 522 -2.08 4.10 -4.86
C LEU A 522 -1.77 4.48 -6.31
N THR A 523 -2.48 5.51 -6.78
CA THR A 523 -2.30 6.13 -8.09
C THR A 523 -1.21 7.20 -8.01
N THR A 524 -0.40 7.33 -9.06
CA THR A 524 0.61 8.40 -9.15
C THR A 524 0.02 9.63 -9.82
N PHE A 525 0.12 10.77 -9.13
CA PHE A 525 -0.36 12.07 -9.58
C PHE A 525 0.81 13.02 -9.83
N LYS A 526 0.61 13.94 -10.78
CA LYS A 526 1.49 15.09 -11.03
C LYS A 526 0.76 16.36 -10.61
N LEU A 527 1.32 17.08 -9.64
CA LEU A 527 0.96 18.45 -9.32
C LEU A 527 1.81 19.41 -10.16
N GLU A 528 1.17 20.32 -10.87
CA GLU A 528 1.78 21.46 -11.54
C GLU A 528 1.20 22.72 -10.92
N ALA A 529 2.03 23.63 -10.40
CA ALA A 529 1.57 24.82 -9.68
C ALA A 529 2.47 26.03 -9.94
N TRP A 530 1.87 27.22 -9.92
CA TRP A 530 2.55 28.51 -9.88
C TRP A 530 1.99 29.34 -8.74
N SER A 531 2.87 30.02 -8.00
CA SER A 531 2.50 30.98 -6.96
C SER A 531 3.20 32.31 -7.24
N ASP A 532 2.50 33.40 -6.95
CA ASP A 532 3.22 34.64 -6.63
C ASP A 532 3.91 34.43 -5.26
N ASN A 533 5.21 34.71 -5.22
CA ASN A 533 6.19 34.44 -4.16
C ASN A 533 6.43 32.99 -3.69
N TRP A 534 5.49 32.30 -3.04
CA TRP A 534 5.79 31.01 -2.39
C TRP A 534 4.55 30.16 -2.07
N PHE A 535 4.69 28.84 -2.22
CA PHE A 535 3.73 27.87 -1.70
C PHE A 535 4.40 26.61 -1.12
N ALA A 536 3.63 25.83 -0.36
CA ALA A 536 3.91 24.43 -0.08
C ALA A 536 2.62 23.60 -0.17
N ALA A 537 2.70 22.42 -0.77
CA ALA A 537 1.59 21.51 -0.98
C ALA A 537 1.81 20.18 -0.26
N TYR A 538 0.73 19.60 0.26
CA TYR A 538 0.74 18.39 1.10
C TYR A 538 -0.37 17.42 0.71
N LEU A 539 -0.09 16.11 0.78
CA LEU A 539 -1.10 15.05 0.79
C LEU A 539 -1.37 14.69 2.26
N GLY A 540 -2.55 15.07 2.76
CA GLY A 540 -2.75 15.09 4.21
C GLY A 540 -1.66 15.95 4.87
N SER A 541 -0.88 15.36 5.78
CA SER A 541 0.25 16.02 6.45
C SER A 541 1.62 15.79 5.79
N GLU A 542 1.71 14.95 4.76
CA GLU A 542 2.96 14.66 4.04
C GLU A 542 3.28 15.75 3.03
N LEU A 543 4.53 16.23 2.98
CA LEU A 543 4.95 17.28 2.05
C LEU A 543 5.15 16.72 0.63
N ILE A 544 4.36 17.19 -0.33
CA ILE A 544 4.55 16.90 -1.76
C ILE A 544 5.68 17.76 -2.33
N VAL A 545 5.58 19.07 -2.13
CA VAL A 545 6.52 20.06 -2.66
C VAL A 545 6.46 21.35 -1.83
N GLU A 546 7.61 21.99 -1.66
CA GLU A 546 7.78 23.34 -1.14
C GLU A 546 8.54 24.12 -2.23
N ASP A 547 8.12 25.35 -2.52
CA ASP A 547 8.80 26.22 -3.48
C ASP A 547 10.30 26.33 -3.15
N ALA A 548 11.15 26.01 -4.14
CA ALA A 548 12.59 25.92 -3.96
C ALA A 548 13.27 27.25 -3.60
N VAL A 549 12.61 28.39 -3.83
CA VAL A 549 13.08 29.73 -3.46
C VAL A 549 12.40 30.17 -2.17
N SER A 550 13.21 30.52 -1.16
CA SER A 550 12.66 30.99 0.12
C SER A 550 11.79 32.24 -0.07
N ILE A 551 10.60 32.23 0.55
CA ILE A 551 9.71 33.40 0.71
C ILE A 551 10.40 34.68 1.21
N ASN A 552 11.60 34.61 1.79
CA ASN A 552 12.37 35.82 2.14
C ASN A 552 13.02 36.51 0.91
N THR A 553 12.76 36.03 -0.30
CA THR A 553 13.26 36.57 -1.56
C THR A 553 12.21 37.49 -2.19
N GLU A 554 12.48 38.80 -2.22
CA GLU A 554 11.58 39.87 -2.71
C GLU A 554 10.97 39.64 -4.11
N ARG A 555 11.54 38.74 -4.92
CA ARG A 555 11.04 38.34 -6.24
C ARG A 555 11.29 36.85 -6.46
N SER A 556 10.28 36.08 -6.12
CA SER A 556 10.22 34.65 -6.34
C SER A 556 8.97 34.40 -7.16
N PHE A 557 9.11 33.88 -8.38
CA PHE A 557 7.97 33.56 -9.25
C PHE A 557 8.33 32.24 -9.92
N ASN A 558 7.86 31.14 -9.35
CA ASN A 558 8.29 29.81 -9.74
C ASN A 558 7.07 28.98 -10.14
N ALA A 559 7.21 28.31 -11.28
CA ALA A 559 6.41 27.14 -11.59
C ALA A 559 7.13 25.91 -11.01
N GLU A 560 6.42 25.12 -10.23
CA GLU A 560 6.91 23.88 -9.64
C GLU A 560 6.11 22.70 -10.20
N THR A 561 6.79 21.57 -10.39
CA THR A 561 6.17 20.32 -10.84
C THR A 561 6.66 19.18 -9.97
N ALA A 562 5.74 18.47 -9.33
CA ALA A 562 6.05 17.38 -8.43
C ALA A 562 5.15 16.17 -8.71
N THR A 563 5.71 14.97 -8.60
CA THR A 563 4.96 13.72 -8.63
C THR A 563 4.79 13.18 -7.23
N PHE A 564 3.58 12.78 -6.85
CA PHE A 564 3.28 12.15 -5.57
C PHE A 564 2.36 10.96 -5.79
N THR A 565 2.47 9.97 -4.93
CA THR A 565 1.56 8.82 -4.93
C THR A 565 0.52 9.04 -3.84
N GLY A 566 -0.73 8.69 -4.13
CA GLY A 566 -1.82 8.82 -3.18
C GLY A 566 -3.03 8.04 -3.65
N SER A 567 -4.13 8.16 -2.95
CA SER A 567 -5.32 7.37 -3.23
C SER A 567 -6.59 8.18 -3.00
N TYR A 568 -7.64 7.85 -3.75
CA TYR A 568 -8.88 8.60 -3.70
C TYR A 568 -9.66 8.29 -2.41
N PRO A 569 -10.23 9.31 -1.73
CA PRO A 569 -10.19 10.73 -2.08
C PRO A 569 -8.89 11.41 -1.64
N LEU A 570 -8.23 12.13 -2.56
CA LEU A 570 -7.02 12.89 -2.24
C LEU A 570 -7.38 14.10 -1.40
N GLN A 571 -6.90 14.16 -0.16
CA GLN A 571 -6.92 15.38 0.63
C GLN A 571 -5.65 16.19 0.36
N LEU A 572 -5.74 17.17 -0.53
CA LEU A 572 -4.65 18.11 -0.76
C LEU A 572 -4.79 19.36 0.10
N ASN A 573 -3.68 19.80 0.66
CA ASN A 573 -3.59 20.95 1.55
C ASN A 573 -2.45 21.87 1.09
N PHE A 574 -2.67 23.17 1.10
CA PHE A 574 -1.72 24.15 0.56
C PHE A 574 -1.51 25.28 1.56
N ILE A 575 -0.26 25.71 1.75
CA ILE A 575 0.09 26.96 2.40
C ILE A 575 0.54 27.92 1.30
N LEU A 576 -0.13 29.07 1.16
CA LEU A 576 0.15 30.07 0.14
C LEU A 576 0.66 31.35 0.82
N LYS A 577 1.73 31.96 0.30
CA LYS A 577 2.33 33.17 0.87
C LYS A 577 2.78 34.15 -0.20
N ASP A 578 2.12 35.29 -0.21
CA ASP A 578 2.58 36.52 -0.86
C ASP A 578 3.67 37.20 0.02
N TYR A 579 4.58 37.93 -0.61
CA TYR A 579 5.72 38.53 0.07
C TYR A 579 5.32 39.75 0.92
N LYS A 580 5.94 39.84 2.10
CA LYS A 580 5.88 41.01 2.98
C LYS A 580 7.17 41.10 3.77
N GLU A 581 7.68 42.32 3.93
CA GLU A 581 8.87 42.53 4.78
C GLU A 581 8.57 42.35 6.28
N ASN A 582 7.33 42.62 6.69
CA ASN A 582 6.78 42.35 8.02
C ASN A 582 5.25 42.50 8.03
N ASP A 583 4.63 42.37 9.21
CA ASP A 583 3.18 42.41 9.45
C ASP A 583 2.47 43.73 9.07
N THR A 584 3.14 44.72 8.45
CA THR A 584 2.44 45.80 7.72
C THR A 584 1.77 45.30 6.45
N GLY A 585 2.17 44.14 5.90
CA GLY A 585 1.74 43.66 4.59
C GLY A 585 2.23 44.56 3.45
N LEU A 586 3.47 45.03 3.58
CA LEU A 586 4.11 45.91 2.59
C LEU A 586 5.45 45.34 2.16
N GLU A 587 5.79 45.63 0.92
CA GLU A 587 7.10 45.43 0.31
C GLU A 587 7.87 46.76 0.23
N TYR A 588 9.20 46.69 0.18
CA TYR A 588 10.11 47.82 -0.05
C TYR A 588 9.88 48.99 0.93
N ILE A 589 9.83 48.72 2.24
CA ILE A 589 9.37 49.70 3.24
C ILE A 589 10.34 50.88 3.36
N GLY A 590 9.80 52.08 3.15
CA GLY A 590 10.55 53.34 3.14
C GLY A 590 11.30 53.64 1.85
N GLU A 591 11.27 52.76 0.85
CA GLU A 591 11.80 53.01 -0.50
C GLU A 591 10.78 53.74 -1.39
N SER A 592 11.23 54.23 -2.55
CA SER A 592 10.38 54.99 -3.48
C SER A 592 9.27 54.19 -4.16
N ASN A 593 9.29 52.86 -4.00
CA ASN A 593 8.36 51.89 -4.58
C ASN A 593 7.71 51.01 -3.49
N GLN A 594 7.56 51.55 -2.27
CA GLN A 594 6.78 50.91 -1.21
C GLN A 594 5.36 50.60 -1.72
N GLN A 595 4.96 49.33 -1.65
CA GLN A 595 3.70 48.83 -2.21
C GLN A 595 3.14 47.69 -1.35
N MET A 596 1.90 47.31 -1.65
CA MET A 596 1.30 46.04 -1.24
C MET A 596 1.65 44.98 -2.30
N GLY A 597 1.61 43.69 -1.94
CA GLY A 597 1.84 42.60 -2.89
C GLY A 597 0.71 42.43 -3.90
N ASP A 598 0.90 41.51 -4.85
CA ASP A 598 -0.04 41.14 -5.90
C ASP A 598 -0.22 39.62 -5.97
N GLY A 599 -0.54 39.02 -4.81
CA GLY A 599 -0.63 37.58 -4.59
C GLY A 599 -1.51 36.82 -5.58
N GLY A 600 -1.25 35.52 -5.74
CA GLY A 600 -2.04 34.64 -6.59
C GLY A 600 -1.48 33.23 -6.64
N PHE A 601 -2.34 32.25 -6.92
CA PHE A 601 -1.95 30.85 -7.03
C PHE A 601 -2.77 30.14 -8.11
N ILE A 602 -2.14 29.27 -8.90
CA ILE A 602 -2.82 28.39 -9.85
C ILE A 602 -2.20 27.00 -9.78
N ALA A 603 -3.02 25.96 -9.87
CA ALA A 603 -2.57 24.57 -9.86
C ALA A 603 -3.45 23.65 -10.71
N GLN A 604 -2.86 22.56 -11.19
CA GLN A 604 -3.57 21.44 -11.78
C GLN A 604 -2.97 20.11 -11.30
N ILE A 605 -3.84 19.12 -11.12
CA ILE A 605 -3.47 17.77 -10.70
C ILE A 605 -3.82 16.84 -11.86
N THR A 606 -2.82 16.13 -12.37
CA THR A 606 -2.96 15.13 -13.43
C THR A 606 -2.78 13.74 -12.82
N ASP A 607 -3.73 12.84 -13.01
CA ASP A 607 -3.49 11.41 -12.87
C ASP A 607 -2.57 10.98 -14.02
N ILE A 608 -1.37 10.49 -13.69
CA ILE A 608 -0.34 10.16 -14.67
C ILE A 608 -0.71 8.89 -15.46
N VAL A 609 -1.43 7.95 -14.84
CA VAL A 609 -1.81 6.67 -15.44
C VAL A 609 -2.88 6.88 -16.51
N SER A 610 -3.94 7.63 -16.18
CA SER A 610 -4.98 7.99 -17.15
C SER A 610 -4.65 9.22 -18.01
N ASN A 611 -3.51 9.89 -17.74
CA ASN A 611 -3.08 11.17 -18.32
C ASN A 611 -4.21 12.22 -18.34
N THR A 612 -5.04 12.22 -17.30
CA THR A 612 -6.24 13.06 -17.19
C THR A 612 -6.07 14.09 -16.09
N ILE A 613 -6.47 15.34 -16.35
CA ILE A 613 -6.47 16.40 -15.34
C ILE A 613 -7.72 16.24 -14.47
N ILE A 614 -7.52 15.69 -13.27
CA ILE A 614 -8.57 15.29 -12.33
C ILE A 614 -9.03 16.44 -11.43
N ALA A 615 -8.19 17.45 -11.22
CA ALA A 615 -8.52 18.64 -10.46
C ALA A 615 -7.70 19.85 -10.93
N VAL A 616 -8.26 21.03 -10.69
CA VAL A 616 -7.62 22.33 -10.94
C VAL A 616 -7.94 23.28 -9.80
N SER A 617 -7.15 24.34 -9.62
CA SER A 617 -7.51 25.47 -8.76
C SER A 617 -8.71 26.22 -9.34
N ASN A 618 -9.73 26.43 -8.50
CA ASN A 618 -10.95 27.18 -8.81
C ASN A 618 -11.69 27.54 -7.50
N SER A 619 -12.87 28.13 -7.62
CA SER A 619 -13.75 28.48 -6.49
C SER A 619 -14.34 27.29 -5.71
N ASP A 620 -14.11 26.03 -6.10
CA ASP A 620 -14.51 24.86 -5.29
C ASP A 620 -13.53 24.61 -4.12
N TRP A 621 -12.30 25.13 -4.21
CA TRP A 621 -11.31 25.05 -3.14
C TRP A 621 -11.76 25.90 -1.95
N LYS A 622 -11.45 25.47 -0.73
CA LYS A 622 -11.70 26.27 0.48
C LYS A 622 -10.40 26.86 0.99
N CYS A 623 -10.42 28.13 1.38
CA CYS A 623 -9.27 28.82 1.94
C CYS A 623 -9.65 29.61 3.21
N GLU A 624 -8.70 29.71 4.13
CA GLU A 624 -8.73 30.58 5.30
C GLU A 624 -7.54 31.55 5.23
N VAL A 625 -7.81 32.85 5.42
CA VAL A 625 -6.75 33.87 5.45
C VAL A 625 -6.14 33.89 6.84
N LEU A 626 -4.88 33.47 6.95
CA LEU A 626 -4.13 33.49 8.22
C LEU A 626 -3.49 34.84 8.50
N HIS A 627 -3.19 35.63 7.47
CA HIS A 627 -2.63 36.97 7.62
C HIS A 627 -3.25 37.95 6.62
N GLN A 628 -3.88 39.00 7.13
CA GLN A 628 -4.41 40.10 6.33
C GLN A 628 -3.78 41.44 6.76
N ALA A 629 -3.05 42.09 5.87
CA ALA A 629 -2.49 43.42 6.09
C ALA A 629 -2.16 44.14 4.77
N PRO A 630 -2.22 45.48 4.72
CA PRO A 630 -2.75 46.36 5.75
C PRO A 630 -4.29 46.35 5.74
N LEU A 631 -4.92 46.38 6.92
CA LEU A 631 -6.38 46.51 7.06
C LEU A 631 -6.91 47.88 6.59
N ASP A 632 -6.02 48.85 6.37
CA ASP A 632 -6.29 50.11 5.69
C ASP A 632 -5.17 50.35 4.66
N LYS A 633 -5.52 50.22 3.37
CA LYS A 633 -4.60 50.37 2.22
C LYS A 633 -3.89 51.74 2.18
N SER A 634 -4.35 52.74 2.93
CA SER A 634 -3.60 53.99 3.09
C SER A 634 -2.26 53.82 3.83
N CYS A 635 -2.02 52.70 4.52
CA CYS A 635 -0.71 52.33 5.08
C CYS A 635 0.42 52.35 4.05
N ALA A 636 0.17 51.97 2.79
CA ALA A 636 1.17 52.05 1.72
C ALA A 636 1.66 53.50 1.46
N ASN A 637 0.92 54.52 1.89
CA ASN A 637 1.28 55.94 1.78
C ASN A 637 1.95 56.50 3.06
N GLU A 638 1.96 55.75 4.16
CA GLU A 638 2.71 56.10 5.37
C GLU A 638 4.19 55.94 5.06
N ALA A 639 4.99 56.99 5.26
CA ALA A 639 6.40 56.95 4.91
C ALA A 639 7.32 56.43 6.04
N ASN A 640 6.71 55.94 7.13
CA ASN A 640 7.30 55.08 8.16
C ASN A 640 6.16 54.16 8.64
N PRO A 641 5.75 53.17 7.85
CA PRO A 641 4.72 52.24 8.28
C PRO A 641 5.26 51.40 9.45
N ILE A 642 4.41 51.13 10.43
CA ILE A 642 4.75 50.31 11.61
C ILE A 642 3.58 49.38 11.86
N ALA A 643 3.83 48.06 11.84
CA ALA A 643 2.80 47.06 12.05
C ALA A 643 2.00 47.30 13.34
N GLY A 644 0.68 47.26 13.23
CA GLY A 644 -0.28 47.51 14.32
C GLY A 644 -0.47 48.99 14.69
N VAL A 645 0.07 49.96 13.92
CA VAL A 645 0.01 51.39 14.23
C VAL A 645 -0.60 52.20 13.08
N GLY A 646 -1.60 53.04 13.39
CA GLY A 646 -2.23 53.92 12.41
C GLY A 646 -3.05 53.13 11.38
N ALA A 647 -2.84 53.42 10.10
CA ALA A 647 -3.43 52.66 8.99
C ALA A 647 -2.84 51.23 8.87
N CYS A 648 -1.63 51.00 9.39
CA CYS A 648 -0.91 49.74 9.25
C CYS A 648 -1.37 48.67 10.27
N GLY A 649 -2.68 48.59 10.53
CA GLY A 649 -3.27 47.50 11.28
C GLY A 649 -3.22 46.20 10.48
N PHE A 650 -3.14 45.07 11.16
CA PHE A 650 -3.14 43.74 10.56
C PHE A 650 -4.02 42.78 11.36
N TYR A 651 -4.46 41.72 10.69
CA TYR A 651 -5.03 40.52 11.28
C TYR A 651 -4.05 39.37 11.07
N SER A 652 -3.81 38.58 12.10
CA SER A 652 -2.95 37.39 12.04
C SER A 652 -3.45 36.33 13.03
N ILE A 653 -3.47 35.08 12.58
CA ILE A 653 -3.75 33.88 13.38
C ILE A 653 -2.72 32.80 13.05
N GLU A 654 -2.47 31.89 14.01
CA GLU A 654 -1.65 30.71 13.76
C GLU A 654 -2.45 29.68 12.92
N GLU A 655 -1.74 28.80 12.21
CA GLU A 655 -2.34 27.63 11.56
C GLU A 655 -3.15 26.81 12.59
N PRO A 656 -4.41 26.44 12.32
CA PRO A 656 -5.20 25.65 13.27
C PRO A 656 -4.59 24.27 13.51
N ASP A 657 -4.62 23.76 14.75
CA ASP A 657 -4.13 22.41 15.05
C ASP A 657 -4.78 21.36 14.13
N ASP A 658 -3.97 20.42 13.63
CA ASP A 658 -4.37 19.31 12.74
C ASP A 658 -5.13 19.71 11.45
N TRP A 659 -5.04 20.97 10.99
CA TRP A 659 -5.81 21.45 9.82
C TRP A 659 -5.59 20.66 8.52
N LYS A 660 -4.43 20.01 8.40
CA LYS A 660 -4.03 19.17 7.27
C LYS A 660 -4.65 17.76 7.29
N ALA A 661 -5.22 17.32 8.42
CA ALA A 661 -5.85 16.01 8.53
C ALA A 661 -7.15 15.94 7.70
N SER A 662 -7.39 14.80 7.05
CA SER A 662 -8.62 14.52 6.29
C SER A 662 -9.89 14.63 7.15
N SER A 663 -9.78 14.41 8.46
CA SER A 663 -10.86 14.52 9.44
C SER A 663 -11.14 15.95 9.95
N PHE A 664 -10.29 16.94 9.65
CA PHE A 664 -10.50 18.31 10.13
C PHE A 664 -11.68 18.98 9.43
N ASN A 665 -12.52 19.64 10.23
CA ASN A 665 -13.78 20.26 9.81
C ASN A 665 -13.56 21.69 9.30
N ASP A 666 -13.42 21.83 7.99
CA ASP A 666 -13.26 23.09 7.24
C ASP A 666 -14.58 23.81 6.92
N ALA A 667 -15.73 23.39 7.47
CA ALA A 667 -17.05 23.92 7.08
C ALA A 667 -17.29 25.40 7.45
N ALA A 668 -16.35 26.04 8.15
CA ALA A 668 -16.36 27.47 8.44
C ALA A 668 -15.52 28.30 7.44
N TRP A 669 -14.60 27.67 6.71
CA TRP A 669 -13.73 28.33 5.74
C TRP A 669 -14.52 28.82 4.53
N GLN A 670 -14.04 29.87 3.88
CA GLN A 670 -14.67 30.40 2.67
C GLN A 670 -14.18 29.64 1.44
N GLN A 671 -14.96 29.68 0.36
CA GLN A 671 -14.47 29.28 -0.95
C GLN A 671 -13.39 30.27 -1.44
N ALA A 672 -12.43 29.77 -2.20
CA ALA A 672 -11.39 30.58 -2.82
C ALA A 672 -12.00 31.58 -3.81
N THR A 673 -11.40 32.77 -3.92
CA THR A 673 -11.84 33.78 -4.89
C THR A 673 -11.05 33.58 -6.18
N GLU A 674 -11.76 33.45 -7.30
CA GLU A 674 -11.16 33.43 -8.65
C GLU A 674 -10.84 34.85 -9.10
N HIS A 675 -9.61 35.07 -9.58
CA HIS A 675 -9.13 36.35 -10.09
C HIS A 675 -8.68 36.22 -11.54
N SER A 676 -8.74 37.31 -12.33
CA SER A 676 -8.29 37.23 -13.72
C SER A 676 -6.77 37.36 -13.84
N GLU A 677 -6.20 36.81 -14.92
CA GLU A 677 -4.79 37.00 -15.28
C GLU A 677 -4.40 38.49 -15.37
N ALA A 678 -5.35 39.38 -15.68
CA ALA A 678 -5.11 40.81 -15.72
C ALA A 678 -5.09 41.49 -14.33
N ASP A 679 -5.69 40.86 -13.32
CA ASP A 679 -5.72 41.36 -11.93
C ASP A 679 -4.49 40.87 -11.15
N VAL A 680 -4.12 39.59 -11.30
CA VAL A 680 -2.90 39.02 -10.70
C VAL A 680 -1.64 39.43 -11.47
N SER A 681 -1.74 39.61 -12.78
CA SER A 681 -0.60 39.88 -13.67
C SER A 681 0.57 38.90 -13.41
N PRO A 682 0.38 37.58 -13.58
CA PRO A 682 1.38 36.57 -13.22
C PRO A 682 2.71 36.81 -13.95
N LYS A 683 3.80 36.44 -13.29
CA LYS A 683 5.18 36.80 -13.68
C LYS A 683 5.89 35.59 -14.31
N ASP A 684 7.22 35.61 -14.33
CA ASP A 684 8.06 34.51 -14.82
C ASP A 684 7.64 33.16 -14.19
N GLY A 685 7.82 32.06 -14.94
CA GLY A 685 7.36 30.71 -14.57
C GLY A 685 5.92 30.38 -15.01
N TYR A 686 4.97 31.32 -14.98
CA TYR A 686 3.55 31.01 -15.27
C TYR A 686 3.30 30.40 -16.66
N ASP A 687 4.00 30.92 -17.69
CA ASP A 687 3.92 30.45 -19.08
C ASP A 687 4.69 29.12 -19.33
N GLU A 688 5.39 28.56 -18.33
CA GLU A 688 6.11 27.29 -18.46
C GLU A 688 5.18 26.07 -18.35
N ILE A 689 4.02 26.24 -17.69
CA ILE A 689 2.97 25.23 -17.56
C ILE A 689 1.86 25.51 -18.59
N THR A 690 1.41 24.47 -19.31
CA THR A 690 0.21 24.57 -20.16
C THR A 690 -1.04 24.30 -19.32
N TRP A 691 -1.66 25.37 -18.82
CA TRP A 691 -2.83 25.31 -17.96
C TRP A 691 -4.07 24.72 -18.65
N HIS A 692 -4.78 23.86 -17.93
CA HIS A 692 -6.09 23.37 -18.33
C HIS A 692 -7.10 24.52 -18.45
N ALA A 693 -8.01 24.46 -19.43
CA ALA A 693 -8.95 25.54 -19.74
C ALA A 693 -9.91 25.91 -18.59
N ASN A 694 -10.07 25.04 -17.58
CA ASN A 694 -10.86 25.31 -16.38
C ASN A 694 -10.03 25.78 -15.18
N ALA A 695 -8.69 25.71 -15.23
CA ALA A 695 -7.85 26.18 -14.13
C ALA A 695 -7.96 27.70 -14.01
N GLN A 696 -8.20 28.18 -12.80
CA GLN A 696 -8.30 29.60 -12.47
C GLN A 696 -7.18 29.99 -11.50
N LEU A 697 -6.73 31.23 -11.61
CA LEU A 697 -5.95 31.87 -10.55
C LEU A 697 -6.87 32.09 -9.35
N ILE A 698 -6.48 31.57 -8.20
CA ILE A 698 -7.22 31.67 -6.94
C ILE A 698 -6.40 32.42 -5.89
N TRP A 699 -7.11 33.11 -4.99
CA TRP A 699 -6.52 33.71 -3.81
C TRP A 699 -7.60 33.95 -2.73
N GLY A 700 -7.25 34.75 -1.72
CA GLY A 700 -8.21 35.41 -0.85
C GLY A 700 -9.09 36.42 -1.61
N THR A 701 -9.97 37.10 -0.87
CA THR A 701 -10.89 38.09 -1.45
C THR A 701 -10.19 39.36 -1.94
N ASP A 702 -8.98 39.64 -1.46
CA ASP A 702 -8.22 40.85 -1.82
C ASP A 702 -6.73 40.52 -2.04
N LEU A 703 -6.31 40.55 -3.32
CA LEU A 703 -4.93 40.25 -3.75
C LEU A 703 -3.86 41.09 -3.05
N GLU A 704 -4.20 42.33 -2.67
CA GLU A 704 -3.24 43.27 -2.08
C GLU A 704 -3.14 43.15 -0.55
N THR A 705 -4.12 42.52 0.12
CA THR A 705 -4.14 42.47 1.60
C THR A 705 -4.16 41.08 2.20
N ASP A 706 -4.56 40.04 1.49
CA ASP A 706 -4.54 38.68 1.99
C ASP A 706 -3.13 38.10 1.72
N ASN A 707 -2.22 38.14 2.70
CA ASN A 707 -0.79 37.84 2.44
C ASN A 707 -0.41 36.37 2.72
N THR A 708 -1.24 35.65 3.47
CA THR A 708 -0.96 34.25 3.83
C THR A 708 -2.26 33.52 4.01
N LEU A 709 -2.41 32.42 3.28
CA LEU A 709 -3.60 31.59 3.27
C LEU A 709 -3.23 30.13 3.49
N ILE A 710 -4.17 29.39 4.03
CA ILE A 710 -4.18 27.93 3.94
C ILE A 710 -5.40 27.52 3.13
N CYS A 711 -5.20 26.63 2.16
CA CYS A 711 -6.24 26.14 1.27
C CYS A 711 -6.33 24.62 1.30
N ARG A 712 -7.52 24.08 1.04
CA ARG A 712 -7.82 22.66 1.03
C ARG A 712 -8.75 22.31 -0.11
N VAL A 713 -8.52 21.12 -0.69
CA VAL A 713 -9.40 20.49 -1.66
C VAL A 713 -9.43 18.98 -1.41
N THR A 714 -10.61 18.37 -1.57
CA THR A 714 -10.78 16.91 -1.51
C THR A 714 -11.17 16.45 -2.91
N ILE A 715 -10.29 15.69 -3.56
CA ILE A 715 -10.48 15.19 -4.93
C ILE A 715 -10.98 13.75 -4.84
N SER A 716 -12.23 13.50 -5.22
CA SER A 716 -12.76 12.13 -5.36
C SER A 716 -12.28 11.48 -6.65
N ALA A 717 -12.45 10.16 -6.78
CA ALA A 717 -12.22 9.46 -8.04
C ALA A 717 -13.11 10.06 -9.17
N PRO A 718 -12.65 10.07 -10.44
CA PRO A 718 -13.36 10.66 -11.58
C PRO A 718 -14.77 10.13 -11.86
#